data_AF-G5BEN3-F1
#
_entry.id   AF-G5BEN3-F1
#
_cell.length_a   1.000
_cell.length_b   1.000
_cell.length_c   1.000
_cell.angle_alpha   90.00
_cell.angle_beta   90.00
_cell.angle_gamma   90.00
#
_symmetry.space_group_name_H-M   'P 1'
#
loop_
_entity.id
_entity.type
_entity.pdbx_description
1 polymer ?
#
loop_
_entity_poly.entity_id
_entity_poly.type
_entity_poly.pdbx_seq_one_letter_code
_entity_poly.pdbx_strand_id
1 'polypeptide(L)'
;KKQKQSKKMAAKEKLEAVLNVALRVPSIMLLDVLYRWDVSSFFQQIQRSSLNNNPLFQYKYLALNMHYVGYILSVVLLTLPRQHLVQLYLYFLTALLLYAGHQISRDYVRSELESAYEGPMYLEPLSMNRFTTALIGQLVVCTLCSCVMKTKQIWLFSAHMLPLLARLCLVPLETIVIINKFAMIFTGLEVLYFLGSNLLVPYNLAKSAYRELVQVVEVYGLLALGMSLWNQLVVPVLFMVFWLVLFALQIYSYFSTRDQPASRERLLFLFLTSIAECCSTPYSLLGLVFTVSFVALGVLTLCKFYLQGYRAFMNDPAMNRGMTEGVTLLILAVQTGLIELQVVHRAFLLSIILFIVVASILQSMLEIADPIVLALGASRDKSLWKHFRAVSLCLFLLVFPAYMAYMICQFFHMDFWLLIIISSSILTSLQVLGTLFIYVLFMVEEFRKEPVENMDDVIYYVNGTYRLLEFLVALCVVAYGVSETIFGEWTVMGSMIIFIHSYYNVWLRAQLGWKSFLLRRDAVNKIKSLPIATKEQLEKHNDICAICYQDMKSAVITPCSHFFHAGCLKKWLYVQETCPLCHCHLKNSSQLTGLGSDPASPPHAGAEQNIMLQEGTEPPDREHPPGTGMREGSTDSTEHIARRPDTQEGATSSREYPQSTKAEAHPVESA
;
A
#
# COMPACT_ATOMS: atom_id res chain seq x y z
N LYS A 1 -6.76 -31.41 -16.26
CA LYS A 1 -7.04 -31.64 -14.82
C LYS A 1 -6.13 -30.82 -13.89
N LYS A 2 -4.79 -30.84 -14.03
CA LYS A 2 -3.84 -30.04 -13.20
C LYS A 2 -4.13 -28.52 -13.15
N GLN A 3 -4.44 -27.88 -14.29
CA GLN A 3 -4.78 -26.45 -14.32
C GLN A 3 -6.11 -26.12 -13.60
N LYS A 4 -7.09 -27.04 -13.63
CA LYS A 4 -8.36 -26.91 -12.89
C LYS A 4 -8.14 -27.07 -11.39
N GLN A 5 -7.21 -27.94 -11.00
CA GLN A 5 -6.83 -28.17 -9.61
C GLN A 5 -6.01 -26.99 -9.04
N SER A 6 -5.07 -26.44 -9.81
CA SER A 6 -4.33 -25.21 -9.46
C SER A 6 -5.26 -24.00 -9.32
N LYS A 7 -6.18 -23.77 -10.27
CA LYS A 7 -7.21 -22.72 -10.14
C LYS A 7 -8.09 -22.90 -8.90
N LYS A 8 -8.45 -24.16 -8.55
CA LYS A 8 -9.24 -24.47 -7.36
C LYS A 8 -8.46 -24.21 -6.07
N MET A 9 -7.17 -24.53 -6.03
CA MET A 9 -6.30 -24.22 -4.87
C MET A 9 -6.12 -22.71 -4.69
N ALA A 10 -5.84 -21.97 -5.77
CA ALA A 10 -5.71 -20.52 -5.72
C ALA A 10 -7.03 -19.82 -5.31
N ALA A 11 -8.17 -20.31 -5.80
CA ALA A 11 -9.48 -19.81 -5.37
C ALA A 11 -9.76 -20.10 -3.89
N LYS A 12 -9.35 -21.27 -3.40
CA LYS A 12 -9.46 -21.64 -1.99
C LYS A 12 -8.59 -20.74 -1.11
N GLU A 13 -7.33 -20.51 -1.47
CA GLU A 13 -6.43 -19.61 -0.72
C GLU A 13 -6.96 -18.18 -0.65
N LYS A 14 -7.47 -17.65 -1.79
CA LYS A 14 -8.12 -16.33 -1.80
C LYS A 14 -9.35 -16.27 -0.91
N LEU A 15 -10.20 -17.30 -0.96
CA LEU A 15 -11.39 -17.39 -0.10
C LEU A 15 -11.00 -17.45 1.38
N GLU A 16 -9.93 -18.19 1.72
CA GLU A 16 -9.43 -18.28 3.09
C GLU A 16 -8.86 -16.94 3.59
N ALA A 17 -8.17 -16.19 2.73
CA ALA A 17 -7.68 -14.85 3.05
C ALA A 17 -8.83 -13.85 3.27
N VAL A 18 -9.84 -13.85 2.40
CA VAL A 18 -11.05 -13.00 2.56
C VAL A 18 -11.79 -13.35 3.84
N LEU A 19 -11.95 -14.65 4.14
CA LEU A 19 -12.61 -15.10 5.36
C LEU A 19 -11.82 -14.70 6.62
N ASN A 20 -10.50 -14.76 6.58
CA ASN A 20 -9.63 -14.34 7.68
C ASN A 20 -9.84 -12.85 8.02
N VAL A 21 -9.96 -12.00 6.99
CA VAL A 21 -10.24 -10.57 7.17
C VAL A 21 -11.67 -10.35 7.68
N ALA A 22 -12.67 -10.93 7.00
CA ALA A 22 -14.09 -10.71 7.32
C ALA A 22 -14.44 -11.10 8.77
N LEU A 23 -13.87 -12.19 9.29
CA LEU A 23 -14.12 -12.63 10.66
C LEU A 23 -13.46 -11.73 11.72
N ARG A 24 -12.44 -10.94 11.37
CA ARG A 24 -11.69 -10.09 12.31
C ARG A 24 -12.14 -8.63 12.33
N VAL A 25 -12.84 -8.18 11.29
CA VAL A 25 -13.41 -6.81 11.23
C VAL A 25 -14.30 -6.49 12.45
N PRO A 26 -15.20 -7.38 12.91
CA PRO A 26 -16.02 -7.10 14.09
C PRO A 26 -15.22 -6.80 15.36
N SER A 27 -14.04 -7.41 15.51
CA SER A 27 -13.15 -7.16 16.66
C SER A 27 -12.61 -5.73 16.67
N ILE A 28 -12.27 -5.19 15.49
CA ILE A 28 -11.82 -3.80 15.36
C ILE A 28 -13.01 -2.83 15.51
N MET A 29 -14.19 -3.19 15.00
CA MET A 29 -15.40 -2.40 15.24
C MET A 29 -15.72 -2.32 16.75
N LEU A 30 -15.53 -3.41 17.49
CA LEU A 30 -15.70 -3.41 18.93
C LEU A 30 -14.67 -2.49 19.61
N LEU A 31 -13.40 -2.50 19.19
CA LEU A 31 -12.39 -1.55 19.67
C LEU A 31 -12.77 -0.10 19.37
N ASP A 32 -13.31 0.18 18.18
CA ASP A 32 -13.77 1.51 17.79
C ASP A 32 -14.92 1.99 18.67
N VAL A 33 -15.91 1.14 18.89
CA VAL A 33 -17.06 1.44 19.77
C VAL A 33 -16.62 1.62 21.21
N LEU A 34 -15.73 0.76 21.72
CA LEU A 34 -15.17 0.87 23.06
C LEU A 34 -14.37 2.17 23.23
N TYR A 35 -13.65 2.61 22.20
CA TYR A 35 -12.93 3.88 22.23
C TYR A 35 -13.86 5.09 22.27
N ARG A 36 -14.96 5.06 21.49
CA ARG A 36 -16.00 6.09 21.51
C ARG A 36 -16.82 6.07 22.81
N TRP A 37 -16.79 4.96 23.55
CA TRP A 37 -17.55 4.81 24.78
C TRP A 37 -16.97 5.71 25.87
N ASP A 38 -17.54 6.91 26.02
CA ASP A 38 -17.22 7.79 27.11
C ASP A 38 -17.87 7.26 28.40
N VAL A 39 -17.04 6.58 29.19
CA VAL A 39 -17.37 6.06 30.50
C VAL A 39 -17.98 7.16 31.40
N SER A 40 -17.54 8.41 31.27
CA SER A 40 -18.00 9.53 32.10
C SER A 40 -19.41 10.01 31.77
N SER A 41 -19.78 10.07 30.49
CA SER A 41 -21.15 10.40 30.05
C SER A 41 -22.19 9.38 30.54
N PHE A 42 -21.85 8.09 30.50
CA PHE A 42 -22.68 7.01 31.01
C PHE A 42 -22.89 7.13 32.53
N PHE A 43 -21.84 7.51 33.28
CA PHE A 43 -21.96 7.81 34.70
C PHE A 43 -22.89 8.98 34.97
N GLN A 44 -22.82 10.04 34.17
CA GLN A 44 -23.71 11.19 34.32
C GLN A 44 -25.18 10.83 34.02
N GLN A 45 -25.42 9.95 33.04
CA GLN A 45 -26.74 9.40 32.73
C GLN A 45 -27.29 8.55 33.89
N ILE A 46 -26.46 7.66 34.45
CA ILE A 46 -26.83 6.83 35.62
C ILE A 46 -27.08 7.72 36.84
N GLN A 47 -26.23 8.71 37.09
CA GLN A 47 -26.36 9.65 38.20
C GLN A 47 -27.68 10.45 38.13
N ARG A 48 -28.13 10.85 36.93
CA ARG A 48 -29.45 11.47 36.74
C ARG A 48 -30.60 10.50 36.99
N SER A 49 -30.44 9.23 36.63
CA SER A 49 -31.49 8.20 36.82
C SER A 49 -31.58 7.66 38.25
N SER A 50 -30.48 7.68 39.00
CA SER A 50 -30.37 7.09 40.33
C SER A 50 -30.32 8.17 41.41
N LEU A 51 -31.45 8.84 41.63
CA LEU A 51 -31.59 9.85 42.68
C LEU A 51 -31.80 9.27 44.09
N ASN A 52 -31.70 7.95 44.28
CA ASN A 52 -32.00 7.30 45.57
C ASN A 52 -30.91 6.31 46.01
N ASN A 53 -30.16 6.73 47.03
CA ASN A 53 -29.39 5.96 48.02
C ASN A 53 -28.85 4.56 47.63
N ASN A 54 -27.59 4.48 47.16
CA ASN A 54 -26.58 3.42 47.43
C ASN A 54 -25.27 3.67 46.62
N PRO A 55 -24.13 3.02 46.94
CA PRO A 55 -22.81 3.63 46.73
C PRO A 55 -22.41 3.69 45.26
N LEU A 56 -22.46 4.90 44.70
CA LEU A 56 -22.03 5.28 43.35
C LEU A 56 -20.61 4.80 42.99
N PHE A 57 -19.78 4.47 43.98
CA PHE A 57 -18.43 3.97 43.80
C PHE A 57 -18.41 2.58 43.15
N GLN A 58 -19.28 1.64 43.53
CA GLN A 58 -19.21 0.26 43.03
C GLN A 58 -19.55 0.14 41.53
N TYR A 59 -20.52 0.93 41.04
CA TYR A 59 -20.85 0.97 39.61
C TYR A 59 -19.73 1.58 38.77
N LYS A 60 -18.93 2.49 39.35
CA LYS A 60 -17.72 3.06 38.71
C LYS A 60 -16.69 2.00 38.37
N TYR A 61 -16.36 1.17 39.35
CA TYR A 61 -15.43 0.06 39.14
C TYR A 61 -16.02 -1.00 38.21
N LEU A 62 -17.32 -1.28 38.30
CA LEU A 62 -17.95 -2.27 37.42
C LEU A 62 -17.90 -1.85 35.94
N ALA A 63 -18.27 -0.61 35.60
CA ALA A 63 -18.24 -0.17 34.21
C ALA A 63 -16.80 -0.06 33.68
N LEU A 64 -15.86 0.37 34.52
CA LEU A 64 -14.44 0.41 34.16
C LEU A 64 -13.87 -1.00 33.92
N ASN A 65 -14.20 -1.97 34.78
CA ASN A 65 -13.82 -3.36 34.59
C ASN A 65 -14.43 -3.95 33.32
N MET A 66 -15.71 -3.66 33.03
CA MET A 66 -16.35 -4.07 31.78
C MET A 66 -15.66 -3.47 30.55
N HIS A 67 -15.22 -2.21 30.62
CA HIS A 67 -14.47 -1.55 29.57
C HIS A 67 -13.12 -2.24 29.31
N TYR A 68 -12.34 -2.52 30.36
CA TYR A 68 -11.08 -3.26 30.23
C TYR A 68 -11.29 -4.69 29.71
N VAL A 69 -12.32 -5.39 30.19
CA VAL A 69 -12.68 -6.73 29.70
C VAL A 69 -13.02 -6.68 28.21
N GLY A 70 -13.75 -5.65 27.77
CA GLY A 70 -14.05 -5.42 26.35
C GLY A 70 -12.80 -5.26 25.49
N TYR A 71 -11.81 -4.48 25.94
CA TYR A 71 -10.53 -4.34 25.24
C TYR A 71 -9.76 -5.66 25.17
N ILE A 72 -9.64 -6.36 26.30
CA ILE A 72 -8.95 -7.64 26.37
C ILE A 72 -9.62 -8.64 25.41
N LEU A 73 -10.95 -8.73 25.45
CA LEU A 73 -11.72 -9.59 24.57
C LEU A 73 -11.47 -9.26 23.09
N SER A 74 -11.47 -7.98 22.74
CA SER A 74 -11.26 -7.54 21.36
C SER A 74 -9.85 -7.88 20.84
N VAL A 75 -8.82 -7.69 21.67
CA VAL A 75 -7.44 -8.04 21.34
C VAL A 75 -7.26 -9.57 21.23
N VAL A 76 -7.89 -10.33 22.12
CA VAL A 76 -7.90 -11.80 22.05
C VAL A 76 -8.57 -12.29 20.78
N LEU A 77 -9.73 -11.74 20.41
CA LEU A 77 -10.43 -12.06 19.16
C LEU A 77 -9.59 -11.75 17.93
N LEU A 78 -8.86 -10.63 17.95
CA LEU A 78 -7.99 -10.23 16.84
C LEU A 78 -6.80 -11.19 16.67
N THR A 79 -6.19 -11.62 17.77
CA THR A 79 -4.98 -12.46 17.79
C THR A 79 -5.25 -13.96 17.64
N LEU A 80 -6.50 -14.41 17.86
CA LEU A 80 -6.89 -15.80 17.74
C LEU A 80 -6.61 -16.38 16.33
N PRO A 81 -6.10 -17.62 16.24
CA PRO A 81 -5.98 -18.31 14.95
C PRO A 81 -7.34 -18.48 14.28
N ARG A 82 -7.36 -18.42 12.93
CA ARG A 82 -8.60 -18.49 12.13
C ARG A 82 -9.51 -19.68 12.48
N GLN A 83 -8.94 -20.86 12.71
CA GLN A 83 -9.72 -22.08 13.00
C GLN A 83 -10.54 -21.93 14.28
N HIS A 84 -9.90 -21.41 15.32
CA HIS A 84 -10.48 -21.12 16.62
C HIS A 84 -11.53 -20.00 16.53
N LEU A 85 -11.25 -18.98 15.73
CA LEU A 85 -12.18 -17.87 15.47
C LEU A 85 -13.48 -18.35 14.78
N VAL A 86 -13.36 -19.20 13.76
CA VAL A 86 -14.52 -19.81 13.08
C VAL A 86 -15.36 -20.62 14.07
N GLN A 87 -14.73 -21.46 14.89
CA GLN A 87 -15.45 -22.24 15.91
C GLN A 87 -16.22 -21.34 16.88
N LEU A 88 -15.59 -20.27 17.37
CA LEU A 88 -16.22 -19.32 18.27
C LEU A 88 -17.45 -18.63 17.64
N TYR A 89 -17.33 -18.15 16.39
CA TYR A 89 -18.44 -17.53 15.68
C TYR A 89 -19.58 -18.52 15.38
N LEU A 90 -19.27 -19.80 15.12
CA LEU A 90 -20.29 -20.83 14.93
C LEU A 90 -21.05 -21.13 16.22
N TYR A 91 -20.39 -21.13 17.38
CA TYR A 91 -21.09 -21.25 18.67
C TYR A 91 -22.00 -20.06 18.94
N PHE A 92 -21.52 -18.84 18.67
CA PHE A 92 -22.36 -17.63 18.80
C PHE A 92 -23.55 -17.65 17.84
N LEU A 93 -23.33 -18.04 16.58
CA LEU A 93 -24.39 -18.19 15.58
C LEU A 93 -25.44 -19.22 16.01
N THR A 94 -25.00 -20.35 16.59
CA THR A 94 -25.93 -21.38 17.11
C THR A 94 -26.79 -20.83 18.23
N ALA A 95 -26.20 -20.11 19.19
CA ALA A 95 -26.95 -19.46 20.27
C ALA A 95 -27.97 -18.44 19.71
N LEU A 96 -27.58 -17.65 18.71
CA LEU A 96 -28.47 -16.69 18.05
C LEU A 96 -29.61 -17.38 17.30
N LEU A 97 -29.34 -18.48 16.59
CA LEU A 97 -30.36 -19.26 15.88
C LEU A 97 -31.36 -19.88 16.86
N LEU A 98 -30.90 -20.43 17.98
CA LEU A 98 -31.79 -20.95 19.03
C LEU A 98 -32.66 -19.82 19.62
N TYR A 99 -32.07 -18.64 19.87
CA TYR A 99 -32.82 -17.47 20.30
C TYR A 99 -33.85 -17.00 19.26
N ALA A 100 -33.50 -17.02 17.96
CA ALA A 100 -34.44 -16.69 16.88
C ALA A 100 -35.60 -17.71 16.82
N GLY A 101 -35.32 -19.00 16.97
CA GLY A 101 -36.35 -20.06 17.06
C GLY A 101 -37.33 -19.81 18.22
N HIS A 102 -36.81 -19.37 19.35
CA HIS A 102 -37.61 -18.97 20.51
C HIS A 102 -38.52 -17.78 20.22
N GLN A 103 -38.00 -16.74 19.55
CA GLN A 103 -38.80 -15.58 19.14
C GLN A 103 -39.91 -15.95 18.17
N ILE A 104 -39.60 -16.75 17.14
CA ILE A 104 -40.58 -17.21 16.15
C ILE A 104 -41.71 -17.99 16.83
N SER A 105 -41.40 -18.90 17.75
CA SER A 105 -42.41 -19.65 18.52
C SER A 105 -43.31 -18.74 19.35
N ARG A 106 -42.71 -17.76 20.02
CA ARG A 106 -43.43 -16.79 20.87
C ARG A 106 -44.36 -15.90 20.06
N ASP A 107 -43.87 -15.37 18.95
CA ASP A 107 -44.64 -14.45 18.09
C ASP A 107 -45.79 -15.17 17.38
N TYR A 108 -45.59 -16.43 16.99
CA TYR A 108 -46.65 -17.28 16.45
C TYR A 108 -47.78 -17.49 17.46
N VAL A 109 -47.46 -17.89 18.70
CA VAL A 109 -48.46 -18.16 19.75
C VAL A 109 -49.20 -16.88 20.14
N ARG A 110 -48.51 -15.74 20.22
CA ARG A 110 -49.14 -14.45 20.45
C ARG A 110 -50.13 -14.11 19.33
N SER A 111 -49.73 -14.29 18.08
CA SER A 111 -50.57 -14.00 16.91
C SER A 111 -51.82 -14.88 16.84
N GLU A 112 -51.71 -16.16 17.18
CA GLU A 112 -52.88 -17.06 17.23
C GLU A 112 -53.83 -16.71 18.39
N LEU A 113 -53.30 -16.28 19.54
CA LEU A 113 -54.11 -15.83 20.68
C LEU A 113 -54.91 -14.56 20.34
N GLU A 114 -54.29 -13.61 19.63
CA GLU A 114 -54.93 -12.37 19.19
C GLU A 114 -56.06 -12.59 18.18
N SER A 115 -55.97 -13.64 17.35
CA SER A 115 -57.05 -13.98 16.41
C SER A 115 -58.26 -14.68 17.03
N ALA A 116 -58.12 -15.28 18.21
CA ALA A 116 -59.18 -16.02 18.93
C ALA A 116 -59.93 -17.10 18.11
N TYR A 117 -59.39 -17.54 16.96
CA TYR A 117 -60.02 -18.50 16.08
C TYR A 117 -59.72 -19.93 16.51
N GLU A 118 -60.74 -20.71 16.87
CA GLU A 118 -60.58 -22.09 17.36
C GLU A 118 -60.76 -23.16 16.27
N GLY A 119 -61.20 -22.78 15.07
CA GLY A 119 -61.49 -23.71 13.99
C GLY A 119 -60.24 -24.36 13.35
N PRO A 120 -60.44 -25.37 12.49
CA PRO A 120 -59.33 -25.98 11.74
C PRO A 120 -58.62 -24.96 10.86
N MET A 121 -57.29 -24.99 10.88
CA MET A 121 -56.45 -23.96 10.24
C MET A 121 -56.78 -23.79 8.75
N TYR A 122 -57.05 -24.87 8.00
CA TYR A 122 -57.27 -24.85 6.55
C TYR A 122 -58.53 -24.09 6.09
N LEU A 123 -59.43 -23.74 7.00
CA LEU A 123 -60.64 -22.97 6.69
C LEU A 123 -60.37 -21.46 6.64
N GLU A 124 -59.34 -20.97 7.32
CA GLU A 124 -59.01 -19.54 7.36
C GLU A 124 -57.63 -19.27 6.72
N PRO A 125 -57.59 -18.56 5.57
CA PRO A 125 -56.34 -18.31 4.84
C PRO A 125 -55.25 -17.61 5.66
N LEU A 126 -55.65 -16.72 6.58
CA LEU A 126 -54.74 -15.96 7.43
C LEU A 126 -54.08 -16.83 8.51
N SER A 127 -54.83 -17.75 9.13
CA SER A 127 -54.29 -18.74 10.08
C SER A 127 -53.34 -19.71 9.36
N MET A 128 -53.70 -20.21 8.18
CA MET A 128 -52.80 -21.04 7.36
C MET A 128 -51.50 -20.34 7.00
N ASN A 129 -51.56 -19.06 6.61
CA ASN A 129 -50.36 -18.30 6.26
C ASN A 129 -49.42 -18.17 7.48
N ARG A 130 -49.96 -17.75 8.63
CA ARG A 130 -49.18 -17.64 9.89
C ARG A 130 -48.54 -18.97 10.30
N PHE A 131 -49.31 -20.06 10.27
CA PHE A 131 -48.80 -21.41 10.54
C PHE A 131 -47.69 -21.80 9.57
N THR A 132 -47.89 -21.59 8.28
CA THR A 132 -46.91 -21.96 7.24
C THR A 132 -45.62 -21.16 7.38
N THR A 133 -45.71 -19.86 7.65
CA THR A 133 -44.52 -19.02 7.89
C THR A 133 -43.75 -19.42 9.14
N ALA A 134 -44.44 -19.73 10.24
CA ALA A 134 -43.81 -20.17 11.48
C ALA A 134 -43.18 -21.56 11.33
N LEU A 135 -43.86 -22.49 10.64
CA LEU A 135 -43.36 -23.83 10.34
C LEU A 135 -42.09 -23.79 9.47
N ILE A 136 -42.11 -23.01 8.38
CA ILE A 136 -40.93 -22.84 7.52
C ILE A 136 -39.80 -22.20 8.33
N GLY A 137 -40.08 -21.14 9.09
CA GLY A 137 -39.10 -20.45 9.93
C GLY A 137 -38.42 -21.39 10.93
N GLN A 138 -39.19 -22.21 11.65
CA GLN A 138 -38.65 -23.14 12.64
C GLN A 138 -37.91 -24.33 12.01
N LEU A 139 -38.38 -24.87 10.87
CA LEU A 139 -37.65 -25.90 10.12
C LEU A 139 -36.30 -25.37 9.61
N VAL A 140 -36.26 -24.13 9.11
CA VAL A 140 -35.02 -23.47 8.69
C VAL A 140 -34.08 -23.30 9.89
N VAL A 141 -34.56 -22.82 11.03
CA VAL A 141 -33.73 -22.68 12.24
C VAL A 141 -33.17 -24.03 12.70
N CYS A 142 -33.99 -25.09 12.79
CA CYS A 142 -33.54 -26.41 13.23
C CYS A 142 -32.50 -27.03 12.28
N THR A 143 -32.72 -26.91 10.97
CA THR A 143 -31.79 -27.43 9.95
C THR A 143 -30.47 -26.66 9.94
N LEU A 144 -30.51 -25.33 10.11
CA LEU A 144 -29.31 -24.51 10.25
C LEU A 144 -28.53 -24.84 11.52
N CYS A 145 -29.18 -24.98 12.67
CA CYS A 145 -28.52 -25.40 13.92
C CYS A 145 -27.83 -26.77 13.79
N SER A 146 -28.51 -27.75 13.21
CA SER A 146 -27.95 -29.09 12.93
C SER A 146 -26.76 -29.05 11.98
N CYS A 147 -26.83 -28.21 10.94
CA CYS A 147 -25.74 -28.01 9.98
C CYS A 147 -24.51 -27.37 10.64
N VAL A 148 -24.71 -26.29 11.42
CA VAL A 148 -23.66 -25.54 12.10
C VAL A 148 -22.96 -26.40 13.15
N MET A 149 -23.72 -27.14 13.95
CA MET A 149 -23.20 -28.01 15.00
C MET A 149 -22.66 -29.35 14.48
N LYS A 150 -22.81 -29.63 13.18
CA LYS A 150 -22.47 -30.92 12.54
C LYS A 150 -23.11 -32.12 13.23
N THR A 151 -24.23 -31.92 13.93
CA THR A 151 -24.99 -33.00 14.55
C THR A 151 -26.01 -33.51 13.55
N LYS A 152 -26.06 -34.83 13.32
CA LYS A 152 -27.07 -35.43 12.42
C LYS A 152 -28.47 -35.52 13.06
N GLN A 153 -28.63 -35.01 14.28
CA GLN A 153 -29.84 -35.14 15.09
C GLN A 153 -30.60 -33.81 15.11
N ILE A 154 -31.48 -33.61 14.14
CA ILE A 154 -32.32 -32.40 14.01
C ILE A 154 -33.33 -32.29 15.18
N TRP A 155 -33.75 -33.45 15.72
CA TRP A 155 -34.71 -33.55 16.82
C TRP A 155 -34.27 -32.83 18.10
N LEU A 156 -32.97 -32.68 18.34
CA LEU A 156 -32.47 -31.99 19.53
C LEU A 156 -33.00 -30.55 19.63
N PHE A 157 -33.07 -29.86 18.48
CA PHE A 157 -33.45 -28.44 18.40
C PHE A 157 -34.96 -28.23 18.14
N SER A 158 -35.74 -29.31 18.12
CA SER A 158 -37.13 -29.32 17.65
C SER A 158 -38.16 -28.89 18.71
N ALA A 159 -37.75 -28.61 19.94
CA ALA A 159 -38.67 -28.26 21.02
C ALA A 159 -39.54 -27.01 20.72
N HIS A 160 -39.05 -26.11 19.87
CA HIS A 160 -39.82 -24.96 19.38
C HIS A 160 -41.01 -25.34 18.47
N MET A 161 -41.04 -26.56 17.92
CA MET A 161 -42.10 -27.07 17.03
C MET A 161 -43.34 -27.56 17.80
N LEU A 162 -43.23 -27.75 19.12
CA LEU A 162 -44.31 -28.28 19.98
C LEU A 162 -45.63 -27.48 19.86
N PRO A 163 -45.64 -26.13 19.87
CA PRO A 163 -46.87 -25.35 19.72
C PRO A 163 -47.51 -25.49 18.33
N LEU A 164 -46.71 -25.67 17.26
CA LEU A 164 -47.22 -25.92 15.90
C LEU A 164 -47.85 -27.30 15.80
N LEU A 165 -47.22 -28.32 16.38
CA LEU A 165 -47.77 -29.67 16.44
C LEU A 165 -49.06 -29.71 17.26
N ALA A 166 -49.12 -28.99 18.38
CA ALA A 166 -50.34 -28.86 19.17
C ALA A 166 -51.49 -28.22 18.38
N ARG A 167 -51.19 -27.20 17.57
CA ARG A 167 -52.19 -26.57 16.70
C ARG A 167 -52.67 -27.52 15.59
N LEU A 168 -51.77 -28.32 15.00
CA LEU A 168 -52.12 -29.34 14.02
C LEU A 168 -53.07 -30.40 14.60
N CYS A 169 -52.90 -30.72 15.89
CA CYS A 169 -53.77 -31.63 16.65
C CYS A 169 -55.08 -30.99 17.15
N LEU A 170 -55.41 -29.76 16.74
CA LEU A 170 -56.63 -29.04 17.12
C LEU A 170 -56.80 -28.85 18.64
N VAL A 171 -55.68 -28.68 19.36
CA VAL A 171 -55.69 -28.42 20.80
C VAL A 171 -56.27 -27.03 21.08
N PRO A 172 -57.08 -26.84 22.15
CA PRO A 172 -57.63 -25.54 22.52
C PRO A 172 -56.55 -24.48 22.77
N LEU A 173 -56.86 -23.21 22.46
CA LEU A 173 -55.92 -22.09 22.55
C LEU A 173 -55.32 -21.93 23.96
N GLU A 174 -56.11 -22.15 25.01
CA GLU A 174 -55.63 -22.12 26.40
C GLU A 174 -54.54 -23.16 26.69
N THR A 175 -54.67 -24.35 26.09
CA THR A 175 -53.70 -25.43 26.26
C THR A 175 -52.46 -25.21 25.39
N ILE A 176 -52.59 -24.55 24.23
CA ILE A 176 -51.45 -24.13 23.39
C ILE A 176 -50.53 -23.16 24.16
N VAL A 177 -51.09 -22.27 24.98
CA VAL A 177 -50.30 -21.37 25.85
C VAL A 177 -49.47 -22.16 26.87
N ILE A 178 -50.05 -23.21 27.45
CA ILE A 178 -49.35 -24.10 28.40
C ILE A 178 -48.23 -24.88 27.69
N ILE A 179 -48.52 -25.44 26.52
CA ILE A 179 -47.54 -26.15 25.69
C ILE A 179 -46.40 -25.23 25.26
N ASN A 180 -46.70 -23.99 24.88
CA ASN A 180 -45.68 -23.00 24.57
C ASN A 180 -44.84 -22.65 25.80
N LYS A 181 -45.43 -22.45 26.98
CA LYS A 181 -44.65 -22.23 28.22
C LYS A 181 -43.68 -23.38 28.48
N PHE A 182 -44.11 -24.63 28.29
CA PHE A 182 -43.25 -25.81 28.44
C PHE A 182 -42.13 -25.83 27.39
N ALA A 183 -42.46 -25.61 26.11
CA ALA A 183 -41.48 -25.51 25.03
C ALA A 183 -40.46 -24.38 25.28
N MET A 184 -40.90 -23.25 25.82
CA MET A 184 -40.05 -22.10 26.15
C MET A 184 -39.10 -22.41 27.32
N ILE A 185 -39.53 -23.16 28.33
CA ILE A 185 -38.67 -23.61 29.43
C ILE A 185 -37.62 -24.59 28.90
N PHE A 186 -38.03 -25.58 28.11
CA PHE A 186 -37.12 -26.58 27.57
C PHE A 186 -36.06 -25.96 26.65
N THR A 187 -36.47 -25.06 25.77
CA THR A 187 -35.56 -24.34 24.85
C THR A 187 -34.67 -23.34 25.57
N GLY A 188 -35.20 -22.67 26.62
CA GLY A 188 -34.39 -21.84 27.52
C GLY A 188 -33.32 -22.64 28.26
N LEU A 189 -33.66 -23.84 28.74
CA LEU A 189 -32.70 -24.76 29.36
C LEU A 189 -31.67 -25.28 28.35
N GLU A 190 -32.07 -25.57 27.12
CA GLU A 190 -31.16 -25.98 26.04
C GLU A 190 -30.15 -24.86 25.72
N VAL A 191 -30.60 -23.62 25.58
CA VAL A 191 -29.74 -22.44 25.37
C VAL A 191 -28.80 -22.24 26.56
N LEU A 192 -29.30 -22.36 27.79
CA LEU A 192 -28.49 -22.17 28.99
C LEU A 192 -27.46 -23.29 29.16
N TYR A 193 -27.83 -24.54 28.89
CA TYR A 193 -26.92 -25.68 28.88
C TYR A 193 -25.84 -25.51 27.83
N PHE A 194 -26.22 -25.09 26.62
CA PHE A 194 -25.28 -24.83 25.54
C PHE A 194 -24.31 -23.70 25.88
N LEU A 195 -24.82 -22.57 26.39
CA LEU A 195 -24.00 -21.43 26.78
C LEU A 195 -23.07 -21.77 27.95
N GLY A 196 -23.57 -22.50 28.95
CA GLY A 196 -22.79 -22.97 30.11
C GLY A 196 -21.69 -23.96 29.71
N SER A 197 -22.01 -24.94 28.87
CA SER A 197 -21.03 -25.94 28.38
C SER A 197 -19.93 -25.32 27.53
N ASN A 198 -20.24 -24.24 26.81
CA ASN A 198 -19.28 -23.54 25.95
C ASN A 198 -18.67 -22.27 26.59
N LEU A 199 -19.03 -21.93 27.82
CA LEU A 199 -18.60 -20.68 28.47
C LEU A 199 -17.07 -20.58 28.62
N LEU A 200 -16.41 -21.71 28.85
CA LEU A 200 -14.97 -21.79 29.03
C LEU A 200 -14.20 -21.99 27.71
N VAL A 201 -14.90 -22.23 26.60
CA VAL A 201 -14.26 -22.43 25.28
C VAL A 201 -13.45 -21.20 24.86
N PRO A 202 -13.96 -19.95 24.93
CA PRO A 202 -13.19 -18.77 24.59
C PRO A 202 -11.93 -18.61 25.45
N TYR A 203 -12.03 -18.91 26.75
CA TYR A 203 -10.90 -18.85 27.68
C TYR A 203 -9.82 -19.88 27.35
N ASN A 204 -10.22 -21.13 27.08
CA ASN A 204 -9.29 -22.19 26.70
C ASN A 204 -8.60 -21.89 25.36
N LEU A 205 -9.34 -21.35 24.39
CA LEU A 205 -8.81 -20.87 23.11
C LEU A 205 -7.80 -19.73 23.30
N ALA A 206 -8.15 -18.73 24.11
CA ALA A 206 -7.27 -17.61 24.41
C ALA A 206 -5.98 -18.07 25.10
N LYS A 207 -6.09 -19.01 26.05
CA LYS A 207 -4.94 -19.63 26.73
C LYS A 207 -4.04 -20.38 25.76
N SER A 208 -4.61 -21.09 24.78
CA SER A 208 -3.85 -21.78 23.73
C SER A 208 -3.11 -20.78 22.85
N ALA A 209 -3.81 -19.74 22.37
CA ALA A 209 -3.21 -18.68 21.55
C ALA A 209 -2.09 -17.94 22.29
N TYR A 210 -2.28 -17.63 23.57
CA TYR A 210 -1.26 -17.01 24.41
C TYR A 210 0.01 -17.86 24.51
N ARG A 211 -0.14 -19.19 24.68
CA ARG A 211 1.03 -20.09 24.72
C ARG A 211 1.79 -20.10 23.41
N GLU A 212 1.10 -20.12 22.27
CA GLU A 212 1.74 -20.03 20.95
C GLU A 212 2.47 -18.70 20.77
N LEU A 213 1.85 -17.58 21.18
CA LEU A 213 2.47 -16.25 21.12
C LEU A 213 3.74 -16.16 21.97
N VAL A 214 3.69 -16.64 23.22
CA VAL A 214 4.86 -16.64 24.11
C VAL A 214 6.01 -17.48 23.53
N GLN A 215 5.72 -18.65 22.97
CA GLN A 215 6.74 -19.48 22.31
C GLN A 215 7.39 -18.75 21.13
N VAL A 216 6.61 -18.01 20.33
CA VAL A 216 7.16 -17.22 19.22
C VAL A 216 8.03 -16.07 19.72
N VAL A 217 7.63 -15.39 20.80
CA VAL A 217 8.43 -14.31 21.40
C VAL A 217 9.74 -14.82 21.99
N GLU A 218 9.72 -15.95 22.68
CA GLU A 218 10.92 -16.56 23.28
C GLU A 218 11.93 -17.00 22.20
N VAL A 219 11.45 -17.48 21.05
CA VAL A 219 12.32 -17.99 19.97
C VAL A 219 12.80 -16.89 19.02
N TYR A 220 11.92 -15.98 18.60
CA TYR A 220 12.18 -15.03 17.52
C TYR A 220 12.21 -13.56 17.97
N GLY A 221 11.86 -13.28 19.22
CA GLY A 221 11.78 -11.92 19.75
C GLY A 221 10.51 -11.16 19.34
N LEU A 222 10.37 -9.96 19.91
CA LEU A 222 9.17 -9.11 19.79
C LEU A 222 8.97 -8.55 18.36
N LEU A 223 10.07 -8.22 17.67
CA LEU A 223 10.01 -7.67 16.31
C LEU A 223 9.52 -8.73 15.31
N ALA A 224 10.02 -9.97 15.42
CA ALA A 224 9.57 -11.06 14.58
C ALA A 224 8.13 -11.44 14.87
N LEU A 225 7.69 -11.38 16.14
CA LEU A 225 6.27 -11.51 16.46
C LEU A 225 5.45 -10.42 15.77
N GLY A 226 5.90 -9.16 15.83
CA GLY A 226 5.25 -8.03 15.18
C GLY A 226 5.10 -8.23 13.67
N MET A 227 6.18 -8.62 12.97
CA MET A 227 6.15 -8.92 11.54
C MET A 227 5.29 -10.15 11.21
N SER A 228 5.34 -11.18 12.05
CA SER A 228 4.52 -12.38 11.91
C SER A 228 3.03 -12.04 12.03
N LEU A 229 2.65 -11.27 13.06
CA LEU A 229 1.28 -10.79 13.24
C LEU A 229 0.86 -9.84 12.11
N TRP A 230 1.75 -8.94 11.66
CA TRP A 230 1.47 -8.03 10.55
C TRP A 230 1.05 -8.79 9.28
N ASN A 231 1.79 -9.84 8.96
CA ASN A 231 1.54 -10.69 7.80
C ASN A 231 0.35 -11.64 8.03
N GLN A 232 0.21 -12.23 9.22
CA GLN A 232 -0.87 -13.16 9.56
C GLN A 232 -2.25 -12.47 9.65
N LEU A 233 -2.28 -11.24 10.16
CA LEU A 233 -3.48 -10.43 10.26
C LEU A 233 -3.82 -9.74 8.94
N VAL A 234 -2.85 -9.63 8.02
CA VAL A 234 -2.96 -8.83 6.79
C VAL A 234 -3.43 -7.42 7.16
N VAL A 235 -2.72 -6.79 8.11
CA VAL A 235 -3.14 -5.55 8.80
C VAL A 235 -3.62 -4.46 7.84
N PRO A 236 -2.90 -4.13 6.74
CA PRO A 236 -3.35 -3.09 5.83
C PRO A 236 -4.74 -3.36 5.22
N VAL A 237 -4.98 -4.61 4.79
CA VAL A 237 -6.27 -5.00 4.18
C VAL A 237 -7.38 -5.03 5.22
N LEU A 238 -7.07 -5.51 6.42
CA LEU A 238 -8.02 -5.58 7.52
C LEU A 238 -8.55 -4.20 7.93
N PHE A 239 -7.66 -3.22 8.13
CA PHE A 239 -8.05 -1.85 8.47
C PHE A 239 -8.77 -1.14 7.33
N MET A 240 -8.38 -1.36 6.06
CA MET A 240 -9.11 -0.85 4.90
C MET A 240 -10.54 -1.39 4.85
N VAL A 241 -10.74 -2.71 4.98
CA VAL A 241 -12.10 -3.30 4.94
C VAL A 241 -12.94 -2.80 6.11
N PHE A 242 -12.37 -2.71 7.31
CA PHE A 242 -13.01 -2.10 8.47
C PHE A 242 -13.50 -0.68 8.17
N TRP A 243 -12.63 0.17 7.62
CA TRP A 243 -12.98 1.54 7.29
C TRP A 243 -14.05 1.64 6.21
N LEU A 244 -13.96 0.82 5.15
CA LEU A 244 -14.96 0.77 4.09
C LEU A 244 -16.34 0.35 4.62
N VAL A 245 -16.40 -0.60 5.57
CA VAL A 245 -17.65 -0.99 6.22
C VAL A 245 -18.21 0.17 7.04
N LEU A 246 -17.40 0.85 7.85
CA LEU A 246 -17.83 2.03 8.61
C LEU A 246 -18.35 3.14 7.68
N PHE A 247 -17.61 3.42 6.62
CA PHE A 247 -17.96 4.44 5.64
C PHE A 247 -19.26 4.11 4.90
N ALA A 248 -19.44 2.85 4.48
CA ALA A 248 -20.67 2.40 3.85
C ALA A 248 -21.88 2.48 4.80
N LEU A 249 -21.71 2.11 6.07
CA LEU A 249 -22.76 2.24 7.08
C LEU A 249 -23.14 3.71 7.32
N GLN A 250 -22.14 4.61 7.34
CA GLN A 250 -22.36 6.05 7.50
C GLN A 250 -23.14 6.63 6.31
N ILE A 251 -22.75 6.27 5.09
CA ILE A 251 -23.47 6.65 3.87
C ILE A 251 -24.90 6.10 3.89
N TYR A 252 -25.08 4.82 4.23
CA TYR A 252 -26.40 4.18 4.28
C TYR A 252 -27.32 4.86 5.30
N SER A 253 -26.82 5.14 6.51
CA SER A 253 -27.56 5.87 7.55
C SER A 253 -28.01 7.25 7.05
N TYR A 254 -27.13 7.94 6.33
CA TYR A 254 -27.45 9.25 5.75
C TYR A 254 -28.55 9.17 4.67
N PHE A 255 -28.48 8.20 3.77
CA PHE A 255 -29.51 8.03 2.72
C PHE A 255 -30.84 7.52 3.30
N SER A 256 -30.80 6.62 4.28
CA SER A 256 -32.01 6.08 4.90
C SER A 256 -32.81 7.11 5.69
N THR A 257 -32.19 8.23 6.10
CA THR A 257 -32.84 9.29 6.87
C THR A 257 -33.36 10.44 6.01
N ARG A 258 -33.15 10.42 4.68
CA ARG A 258 -33.55 11.51 3.79
C ARG A 258 -34.36 11.04 2.58
N ASP A 259 -35.55 11.63 2.41
CA ASP A 259 -36.48 11.38 1.30
C ASP A 259 -36.25 12.28 0.05
N GLN A 260 -35.30 13.23 0.06
CA GLN A 260 -35.11 14.18 -1.05
C GLN A 260 -33.77 14.00 -1.80
N PRO A 261 -33.74 14.09 -3.14
CA PRO A 261 -32.52 13.97 -3.93
C PRO A 261 -31.57 15.15 -3.68
N ALA A 262 -30.29 14.84 -3.42
CA ALA A 262 -29.25 15.83 -3.15
C ALA A 262 -28.67 16.45 -4.44
N SER A 263 -28.40 17.76 -4.43
CA SER A 263 -27.62 18.44 -5.48
C SER A 263 -26.15 17.99 -5.48
N ARG A 264 -25.42 18.17 -6.59
CA ARG A 264 -24.02 17.72 -6.75
C ARG A 264 -23.07 18.29 -5.70
N GLU A 265 -23.18 19.57 -5.38
CA GLU A 265 -22.37 20.23 -4.33
C GLU A 265 -22.65 19.63 -2.94
N ARG A 266 -23.92 19.28 -2.69
CA ARG A 266 -24.34 18.62 -1.46
C ARG A 266 -23.79 17.18 -1.36
N LEU A 267 -23.60 16.47 -2.47
CA LEU A 267 -22.98 15.14 -2.48
C LEU A 267 -21.50 15.17 -2.11
N LEU A 268 -20.73 16.14 -2.61
CA LEU A 268 -19.31 16.29 -2.24
C LEU A 268 -19.15 16.62 -0.75
N PHE A 269 -19.95 17.56 -0.25
CA PHE A 269 -19.96 17.90 1.16
C PHE A 269 -20.37 16.71 2.06
N LEU A 270 -21.36 15.93 1.63
CA LEU A 270 -21.81 14.70 2.31
C LEU A 270 -20.68 13.67 2.37
N PHE A 271 -20.03 13.41 1.24
CA PHE A 271 -18.91 12.47 1.17
C PHE A 271 -17.79 12.89 2.12
N LEU A 272 -17.38 14.16 2.07
CA LEU A 272 -16.34 14.72 2.93
C LEU A 272 -16.71 14.65 4.43
N THR A 273 -17.95 15.01 4.77
CA THR A 273 -18.45 14.93 6.15
C THR A 273 -18.47 13.47 6.64
N SER A 274 -18.83 12.52 5.76
CA SER A 274 -18.83 11.10 6.09
C SER A 274 -17.41 10.58 6.34
N ILE A 275 -16.43 10.96 5.52
CA ILE A 275 -15.01 10.62 5.78
C ILE A 275 -14.55 11.21 7.12
N ALA A 276 -14.90 12.47 7.40
CA ALA A 276 -14.52 13.14 8.65
C ALA A 276 -15.12 12.47 9.90
N GLU A 277 -16.37 12.02 9.83
CA GLU A 277 -17.01 11.24 10.90
C GLU A 277 -16.32 9.88 11.09
N CYS A 278 -15.89 9.26 9.99
CA CYS A 278 -15.10 8.03 9.99
C CYS A 278 -13.62 8.24 10.37
N CYS A 279 -13.22 9.42 10.86
CA CYS A 279 -11.87 9.70 11.37
C CYS A 279 -11.88 10.12 12.85
N SER A 280 -12.94 9.79 13.59
CA SER A 280 -13.12 10.20 14.98
C SER A 280 -12.28 9.41 15.98
N THR A 281 -11.62 8.33 15.55
CA THR A 281 -10.84 7.43 16.42
C THR A 281 -9.49 7.13 15.77
N PRO A 282 -8.46 6.76 16.55
CA PRO A 282 -7.17 6.36 15.98
C PRO A 282 -7.29 5.12 15.08
N TYR A 283 -8.18 4.18 15.38
CA TYR A 283 -8.40 2.98 14.57
C TYR A 283 -9.01 3.31 13.20
N SER A 284 -10.00 4.20 13.20
CA SER A 284 -10.67 4.64 11.97
C SER A 284 -9.77 5.54 11.12
N LEU A 285 -8.94 6.39 11.74
CA LEU A 285 -7.90 7.14 11.04
C LEU A 285 -6.86 6.22 10.38
N LEU A 286 -6.37 5.19 11.07
CA LEU A 286 -5.48 4.18 10.47
C LEU A 286 -6.17 3.45 9.30
N GLY A 287 -7.47 3.18 9.44
CA GLY A 287 -8.32 2.68 8.36
C GLY A 287 -8.31 3.56 7.11
N LEU A 288 -8.47 4.89 7.29
CA LEU A 288 -8.38 5.86 6.20
C LEU A 288 -6.98 5.87 5.58
N VAL A 289 -5.92 5.87 6.39
CA VAL A 289 -4.51 5.85 5.95
C VAL A 289 -4.26 4.68 5.00
N PHE A 290 -4.62 3.46 5.39
CA PHE A 290 -4.45 2.30 4.50
C PHE A 290 -5.34 2.38 3.27
N THR A 291 -6.58 2.86 3.41
CA THR A 291 -7.48 3.05 2.27
C THR A 291 -6.87 4.00 1.24
N VAL A 292 -6.33 5.13 1.69
CA VAL A 292 -5.63 6.10 0.83
C VAL A 292 -4.38 5.50 0.20
N SER A 293 -3.58 4.74 0.95
CA SER A 293 -2.41 4.03 0.39
C SER A 293 -2.80 3.06 -0.73
N PHE A 294 -3.87 2.27 -0.55
CA PHE A 294 -4.35 1.34 -1.59
C PHE A 294 -4.96 2.07 -2.79
N VAL A 295 -5.68 3.17 -2.58
CA VAL A 295 -6.19 4.02 -3.67
C VAL A 295 -5.03 4.61 -4.46
N ALA A 296 -4.02 5.15 -3.79
CA ALA A 296 -2.81 5.68 -4.42
C ALA A 296 -2.06 4.59 -5.20
N LEU A 297 -1.86 3.40 -4.62
CA LEU A 297 -1.29 2.25 -5.32
C LEU A 297 -2.07 1.90 -6.59
N GLY A 298 -3.40 1.88 -6.50
CA GLY A 298 -4.29 1.61 -7.63
C GLY A 298 -4.14 2.65 -8.75
N VAL A 299 -4.14 3.94 -8.40
CA VAL A 299 -3.98 5.06 -9.35
C VAL A 299 -2.61 5.01 -10.02
N LEU A 300 -1.53 4.80 -9.27
CA LEU A 300 -0.16 4.71 -9.81
C LEU A 300 0.02 3.48 -10.70
N THR A 301 -0.59 2.35 -10.32
CA THR A 301 -0.58 1.13 -11.15
C THR A 301 -1.36 1.34 -12.44
N LEU A 302 -2.52 2.02 -12.37
CA LEU A 302 -3.31 2.38 -13.54
C LEU A 302 -2.56 3.34 -14.47
N CYS A 303 -1.86 4.33 -13.91
CA CYS A 303 -0.98 5.24 -14.65
C CYS A 303 0.07 4.45 -15.45
N LYS A 304 0.78 3.53 -14.78
CA LYS A 304 1.80 2.69 -15.42
C LYS A 304 1.19 1.79 -16.51
N PHE A 305 0.06 1.16 -16.21
CA PHE A 305 -0.67 0.32 -17.17
C PHE A 305 -1.12 1.13 -18.39
N TYR A 306 -1.62 2.35 -18.20
CA TYR A 306 -2.05 3.24 -19.25
C TYR A 306 -0.91 3.61 -20.20
N LEU A 307 0.30 3.88 -19.68
CA LEU A 307 1.48 4.21 -20.50
C LEU A 307 2.09 2.97 -21.20
N GLN A 308 2.43 1.94 -20.43
CA GLN A 308 3.27 0.83 -20.92
C GLN A 308 2.48 -0.41 -21.34
N GLY A 309 1.17 -0.48 -21.05
CA GLY A 309 0.32 -1.63 -21.37
C GLY A 309 0.58 -2.85 -20.48
N TYR A 310 0.02 -4.01 -20.88
CA TYR A 310 -0.03 -5.22 -20.05
C TYR A 310 1.36 -5.81 -19.69
N ARG A 311 2.38 -5.64 -20.54
CA ARG A 311 3.72 -6.22 -20.31
C ARG A 311 4.45 -5.60 -19.11
N ALA A 312 4.16 -4.34 -18.79
CA ALA A 312 4.80 -3.63 -17.68
C ALA A 312 4.19 -3.94 -16.31
N PHE A 313 2.96 -4.47 -16.29
CA PHE A 313 2.26 -4.88 -15.08
C PHE A 313 2.87 -6.15 -14.47
N MET A 314 3.41 -7.04 -15.31
CA MET A 314 3.86 -8.36 -14.85
C MET A 314 5.28 -8.39 -14.26
N ASN A 315 6.07 -7.35 -14.51
CA ASN A 315 7.51 -7.32 -14.19
C ASN A 315 7.89 -6.37 -13.04
N ASP A 316 6.92 -5.80 -12.29
CA ASP A 316 7.23 -4.80 -11.26
C ASP A 316 6.72 -5.23 -9.87
N PRO A 317 7.59 -5.35 -8.85
CA PRO A 317 7.18 -5.60 -7.47
C PRO A 317 6.46 -4.37 -6.89
N ALA A 318 5.15 -4.30 -7.11
CA ALA A 318 4.28 -3.17 -6.79
C ALA A 318 4.05 -2.89 -5.28
N MET A 319 4.81 -3.51 -4.36
CA MET A 319 4.37 -3.61 -2.95
C MET A 319 4.50 -2.32 -2.14
N ASN A 320 5.33 -1.35 -2.57
CA ASN A 320 5.60 -0.13 -1.78
C ASN A 320 5.04 1.17 -2.39
N ARG A 321 4.46 1.14 -3.60
CA ARG A 321 3.88 2.34 -4.21
C ARG A 321 2.59 2.75 -3.48
N GLY A 322 2.41 4.05 -3.25
CA GLY A 322 1.25 4.59 -2.55
C GLY A 322 1.35 4.61 -1.02
N MET A 323 2.31 3.92 -0.41
CA MET A 323 2.53 3.98 1.05
C MET A 323 2.93 5.39 1.51
N THR A 324 3.70 6.11 0.70
CA THR A 324 4.07 7.51 0.93
C THR A 324 2.83 8.35 1.20
N GLU A 325 1.74 8.14 0.45
CA GLU A 325 0.54 8.99 0.53
C GLU A 325 -0.35 8.69 1.73
N GLY A 326 -0.37 7.45 2.20
CA GLY A 326 -0.98 7.15 3.49
C GLY A 326 -0.14 7.68 4.65
N VAL A 327 1.18 7.57 4.57
CA VAL A 327 2.08 8.08 5.62
C VAL A 327 2.02 9.60 5.71
N THR A 328 1.98 10.32 4.58
CA THR A 328 1.80 11.78 4.57
C THR A 328 0.46 12.17 5.18
N LEU A 329 -0.64 11.47 4.85
CA LEU A 329 -1.94 11.68 5.49
C LEU A 329 -1.86 11.47 7.01
N LEU A 330 -1.21 10.39 7.47
CA LEU A 330 -1.07 10.10 8.89
C LEU A 330 -0.29 11.19 9.62
N ILE A 331 0.86 11.60 9.07
CA ILE A 331 1.71 12.64 9.65
C ILE A 331 0.93 13.95 9.77
N LEU A 332 0.23 14.37 8.70
CA LEU A 332 -0.56 15.59 8.71
C LEU A 332 -1.72 15.51 9.70
N ALA A 333 -2.46 14.39 9.73
CA ALA A 333 -3.59 14.23 10.64
C ALA A 333 -3.18 14.26 12.11
N VAL A 334 -2.03 13.65 12.45
CA VAL A 334 -1.46 13.68 13.81
C VAL A 334 -0.97 15.08 14.15
N GLN A 335 -0.24 15.73 13.25
CA GLN A 335 0.30 17.07 13.46
C GLN A 335 -0.81 18.11 13.68
N THR A 336 -1.94 17.97 12.97
CA THR A 336 -3.04 18.92 13.08
C THR A 336 -4.02 18.60 14.21
N GLY A 337 -3.81 17.52 14.98
CA GLY A 337 -4.75 17.09 16.02
C GLY A 337 -6.14 16.73 15.49
N LEU A 338 -6.21 16.12 14.29
CA LEU A 338 -7.46 15.94 13.54
C LEU A 338 -8.58 15.24 14.34
N ILE A 339 -8.20 14.30 15.21
CA ILE A 339 -9.12 13.50 16.03
C ILE A 339 -9.86 14.36 17.08
N GLU A 340 -9.20 15.38 17.64
CA GLU A 340 -9.75 16.19 18.73
C GLU A 340 -10.73 17.27 18.25
N LEU A 341 -10.74 17.56 16.94
CA LEU A 341 -11.58 18.58 16.34
C LEU A 341 -13.05 18.16 16.24
N GLN A 342 -13.95 19.14 16.35
CA GLN A 342 -15.37 18.96 16.04
C GLN A 342 -15.58 18.61 14.57
N VAL A 343 -16.67 17.89 14.26
CA VAL A 343 -16.93 17.30 12.92
C VAL A 343 -16.79 18.30 11.77
N VAL A 344 -17.30 19.52 11.90
CA VAL A 344 -17.26 20.54 10.83
C VAL A 344 -15.82 21.02 10.57
N HIS A 345 -15.09 21.39 11.61
CA HIS A 345 -13.69 21.82 11.53
C HIS A 345 -12.78 20.67 11.07
N ARG A 346 -13.07 19.44 11.53
CA ARG A 346 -12.39 18.22 11.09
C ARG A 346 -12.61 17.98 9.60
N ALA A 347 -13.83 18.11 9.10
CA ALA A 347 -14.15 17.93 7.67
C ALA A 347 -13.41 18.97 6.81
N PHE A 348 -13.37 20.22 7.26
CA PHE A 348 -12.60 21.28 6.60
C PHE A 348 -11.12 20.93 6.53
N LEU A 349 -10.48 20.61 7.66
CA LEU A 349 -9.05 20.31 7.70
C LEU A 349 -8.70 19.03 6.94
N LEU A 350 -9.55 18.00 7.06
CA LEU A 350 -9.41 16.76 6.30
C LEU A 350 -9.50 17.00 4.80
N SER A 351 -10.31 17.96 4.34
CA SER A 351 -10.35 18.32 2.92
C SER A 351 -9.00 18.85 2.44
N ILE A 352 -8.34 19.69 3.23
CA ILE A 352 -7.00 20.22 2.93
C ILE A 352 -5.97 19.08 2.89
N ILE A 353 -6.00 18.17 3.88
CA ILE A 353 -5.11 17.00 3.91
C ILE A 353 -5.34 16.11 2.67
N LEU A 354 -6.59 15.84 2.29
CA LEU A 354 -6.91 15.07 1.10
C LEU A 354 -6.46 15.77 -0.19
N PHE A 355 -6.53 17.10 -0.26
CA PHE A 355 -5.95 17.85 -1.39
C PHE A 355 -4.43 17.68 -1.49
N ILE A 356 -3.71 17.72 -0.36
CA ILE A 356 -2.26 17.47 -0.32
C ILE A 356 -1.94 16.06 -0.82
N VAL A 357 -2.69 15.06 -0.34
CA VAL A 357 -2.56 13.67 -0.78
C VAL A 357 -2.80 13.53 -2.27
N VAL A 358 -3.85 14.16 -2.82
CA VAL A 358 -4.12 14.15 -4.26
C VAL A 358 -2.98 14.82 -5.04
N ALA A 359 -2.48 15.97 -4.57
CA ALA A 359 -1.35 16.65 -5.20
C ALA A 359 -0.09 15.76 -5.22
N SER A 360 0.19 15.04 -4.13
CA SER A 360 1.31 14.11 -4.03
C SER A 360 1.16 12.87 -4.93
N ILE A 361 -0.06 12.34 -5.07
CA ILE A 361 -0.36 11.28 -6.06
C ILE A 361 -0.08 11.77 -7.49
N LEU A 362 -0.49 13.00 -7.83
CA LEU A 362 -0.23 13.58 -9.15
C LEU A 362 1.26 13.78 -9.41
N GLN A 363 2.01 14.20 -8.39
CA GLN A 363 3.47 14.30 -8.46
C GLN A 363 4.11 12.92 -8.70
N SER A 364 3.69 11.91 -7.94
CA SER A 364 4.14 10.52 -8.14
C SER A 364 3.79 9.98 -9.54
N MET A 365 2.63 10.38 -10.10
CA MET A 365 2.27 10.04 -11.48
C MET A 365 3.21 10.70 -12.50
N LEU A 366 3.62 11.94 -12.26
CA LEU A 366 4.57 12.65 -13.11
C LEU A 366 5.96 12.03 -13.09
N GLU A 367 6.46 11.65 -11.91
CA GLU A 367 7.76 10.96 -11.76
C GLU A 367 7.82 9.65 -12.56
N ILE A 368 6.69 8.94 -12.65
CA ILE A 368 6.57 7.75 -13.50
C ILE A 368 6.47 8.12 -14.99
N ALA A 369 5.69 9.16 -15.32
CA ALA A 369 5.40 9.54 -16.70
C ALA A 369 6.61 10.16 -17.42
N ASP A 370 7.37 11.03 -16.74
CA ASP A 370 8.44 11.84 -17.32
C ASP A 370 9.48 11.02 -18.11
N PRO A 371 10.19 10.03 -17.51
CA PRO A 371 11.19 9.26 -18.25
C PRO A 371 10.58 8.45 -19.41
N ILE A 372 9.32 8.03 -19.28
CA ILE A 372 8.63 7.25 -20.33
C ILE A 372 8.29 8.16 -21.51
N VAL A 373 7.78 9.36 -21.25
CA VAL A 373 7.40 10.34 -22.28
C VAL A 373 8.63 10.84 -23.02
N LEU A 374 9.71 11.18 -22.29
CA LEU A 374 10.97 11.61 -22.89
C LEU A 374 11.63 10.48 -23.69
N ALA A 375 11.64 9.25 -23.18
CA ALA A 375 12.14 8.09 -23.93
C ALA A 375 11.30 7.81 -25.19
N LEU A 376 9.97 7.95 -25.09
CA LEU A 376 9.08 7.80 -26.25
C LEU A 376 9.31 8.90 -27.29
N GLY A 377 9.59 10.13 -26.84
CA GLY A 377 9.95 11.25 -27.72
C GLY A 377 11.28 11.02 -28.44
N ALA A 378 12.28 10.51 -27.73
CA ALA A 378 13.58 10.18 -28.31
C ALA A 378 13.53 8.93 -29.21
N SER A 379 12.61 7.99 -28.93
CA SER A 379 12.39 6.82 -29.76
C SER A 379 11.60 7.21 -31.02
N ARG A 380 12.12 6.86 -32.21
CA ARG A 380 11.44 7.08 -33.51
C ARG A 380 10.29 6.09 -33.76
N ASP A 381 9.45 5.90 -32.76
CA ASP A 381 8.49 4.82 -32.64
C ASP A 381 7.14 5.25 -33.24
N LYS A 382 6.87 4.96 -34.52
CA LYS A 382 5.73 5.52 -35.30
C LYS A 382 4.30 5.21 -34.80
N SER A 383 4.15 4.50 -33.68
CA SER A 383 2.85 4.10 -33.16
C SER A 383 2.10 5.27 -32.52
N LEU A 384 1.23 5.93 -33.29
CA LEU A 384 0.42 7.08 -32.85
C LEU A 384 -0.36 6.83 -31.54
N TRP A 385 -0.79 5.60 -31.30
CA TRP A 385 -1.50 5.24 -30.06
C TRP A 385 -0.64 5.34 -28.80
N LYS A 386 0.67 5.04 -28.88
CA LYS A 386 1.57 5.21 -27.74
C LYS A 386 1.76 6.70 -27.43
N HIS A 387 1.98 7.52 -28.46
CA HIS A 387 2.10 8.97 -28.35
C HIS A 387 0.82 9.61 -27.80
N PHE A 388 -0.35 9.21 -28.31
CA PHE A 388 -1.63 9.71 -27.83
C PHE A 388 -1.84 9.43 -26.34
N ARG A 389 -1.54 8.22 -25.85
CA ARG A 389 -1.64 7.88 -24.42
C ARG A 389 -0.67 8.70 -23.56
N ALA A 390 0.57 8.85 -24.00
CA ALA A 390 1.56 9.66 -23.29
C ALA A 390 1.14 11.14 -23.19
N VAL A 391 0.79 11.76 -24.33
CA VAL A 391 0.40 13.18 -24.38
C VAL A 391 -0.91 13.45 -23.65
N SER A 392 -1.90 12.56 -23.74
CA SER A 392 -3.17 12.72 -23.02
C SER A 392 -2.99 12.66 -21.50
N LEU A 393 -2.11 11.78 -21.00
CA LEU A 393 -1.77 11.75 -19.58
C LEU A 393 -1.06 13.03 -19.14
N CYS A 394 -0.08 13.53 -19.92
CA CYS A 394 0.57 14.80 -19.64
C CYS A 394 -0.41 15.96 -19.66
N LEU A 395 -1.34 16.02 -20.61
CA LEU A 395 -2.35 17.08 -20.63
C LEU A 395 -3.25 17.04 -19.38
N PHE A 396 -3.62 15.85 -18.91
CA PHE A 396 -4.33 15.68 -17.64
C PHE A 396 -3.48 16.18 -16.46
N LEU A 397 -2.21 15.77 -16.38
CA LEU A 397 -1.28 16.19 -15.32
C LEU A 397 -0.92 17.68 -15.40
N LEU A 398 -1.14 18.36 -16.52
CA LEU A 398 -0.99 19.81 -16.64
C LEU A 398 -2.24 20.54 -16.14
N VAL A 399 -3.41 20.13 -16.63
CA VAL A 399 -4.66 20.86 -16.39
C VAL A 399 -5.21 20.60 -14.98
N PHE A 400 -5.14 19.36 -14.51
CA PHE A 400 -5.79 18.98 -13.25
C PHE A 400 -5.14 19.64 -12.01
N PRO A 401 -3.80 19.63 -11.81
CA PRO A 401 -3.20 20.34 -10.67
C PRO A 401 -3.35 21.85 -10.77
N ALA A 402 -3.29 22.44 -11.97
CA ALA A 402 -3.53 23.87 -12.18
C ALA A 402 -4.99 24.25 -11.82
N TYR A 403 -5.95 23.41 -12.21
CA TYR A 403 -7.35 23.57 -11.82
C TYR A 403 -7.53 23.42 -10.31
N MET A 404 -6.87 22.45 -9.67
CA MET A 404 -6.90 22.33 -8.20
C MET A 404 -6.35 23.58 -7.52
N ALA A 405 -5.21 24.11 -7.97
CA ALA A 405 -4.63 25.34 -7.44
C ALA A 405 -5.61 26.52 -7.58
N TYR A 406 -6.25 26.67 -8.74
CA TYR A 406 -7.26 27.70 -8.98
C TYR A 406 -8.47 27.56 -8.03
N MET A 407 -8.99 26.35 -7.87
CA MET A 407 -10.11 26.08 -6.95
C MET A 407 -9.73 26.43 -5.51
N ILE A 408 -8.52 26.06 -5.08
CA ILE A 408 -8.06 26.37 -3.72
C ILE A 408 -7.99 27.90 -3.51
N CYS A 409 -7.45 28.66 -4.47
CA CYS A 409 -7.39 30.13 -4.40
C CYS A 409 -8.78 30.80 -4.34
N GLN A 410 -9.81 30.18 -4.93
CA GLN A 410 -11.15 30.76 -4.97
C GLN A 410 -11.94 30.48 -3.69
N PHE A 411 -11.79 29.29 -3.11
CA PHE A 411 -12.62 28.83 -2.00
C PHE A 411 -12.05 29.15 -0.62
N PHE A 412 -10.73 29.30 -0.51
CA PHE A 412 -10.06 29.46 0.77
C PHE A 412 -9.33 30.79 0.85
N HIS A 413 -9.30 31.37 2.05
CA HIS A 413 -8.42 32.50 2.32
C HIS A 413 -6.96 32.03 2.28
N MET A 414 -6.11 32.89 1.73
CA MET A 414 -4.71 32.55 1.45
C MET A 414 -3.88 32.66 2.72
N ASP A 415 -3.75 31.54 3.43
CA ASP A 415 -2.81 31.39 4.56
C ASP A 415 -1.48 30.79 4.07
N PHE A 416 -0.40 30.96 4.83
CA PHE A 416 0.92 30.38 4.49
C PHE A 416 0.87 28.89 4.16
N TRP A 417 0.15 28.10 4.96
CA TRP A 417 0.00 26.66 4.76
C TRP A 417 -0.63 26.33 3.41
N LEU A 418 -1.67 27.07 3.03
CA LEU A 418 -2.34 26.89 1.76
C LEU A 418 -1.45 27.29 0.58
N LEU A 419 -0.64 28.34 0.75
CA LEU A 419 0.31 28.80 -0.26
C LEU A 419 1.36 27.72 -0.60
N ILE A 420 1.83 26.95 0.39
CA ILE A 420 2.73 25.81 0.16
C ILE A 420 2.05 24.78 -0.76
N ILE A 421 0.78 24.48 -0.52
CA ILE A 421 0.00 23.47 -1.28
C ILE A 421 -0.25 23.94 -2.72
N ILE A 422 -0.65 25.19 -2.87
CA ILE A 422 -0.87 25.83 -4.18
C ILE A 422 0.43 25.85 -4.98
N SER A 423 1.53 26.25 -4.33
CA SER A 423 2.86 26.23 -4.93
C SER A 423 3.25 24.84 -5.43
N SER A 424 3.09 23.80 -4.60
CA SER A 424 3.36 22.42 -5.02
C SER A 424 2.57 22.04 -6.27
N SER A 425 1.29 22.40 -6.36
CA SER A 425 0.43 22.08 -7.51
C SER A 425 0.84 22.84 -8.78
N ILE A 426 1.26 24.10 -8.62
CA ILE A 426 1.80 24.92 -9.73
C ILE A 426 3.14 24.35 -10.20
N LEU A 427 4.02 23.94 -9.29
CA LEU A 427 5.30 23.30 -9.61
C LEU A 427 5.10 22.05 -10.45
N THR A 428 4.19 21.15 -10.05
CA THR A 428 3.85 19.95 -10.84
C THR A 428 3.40 20.32 -12.25
N SER A 429 2.54 21.34 -12.38
CA SER A 429 2.06 21.81 -13.68
C SER A 429 3.18 22.39 -14.56
N LEU A 430 4.11 23.16 -13.96
CA LEU A 430 5.29 23.70 -14.66
C LEU A 430 6.24 22.60 -15.13
N GLN A 431 6.43 21.54 -14.34
CA GLN A 431 7.24 20.38 -14.72
C GLN A 431 6.65 19.65 -15.92
N VAL A 432 5.34 19.40 -15.90
CA VAL A 432 4.62 18.79 -17.02
C VAL A 432 4.72 19.66 -18.27
N LEU A 433 4.62 20.98 -18.13
CA LEU A 433 4.77 21.91 -19.25
C LEU A 433 6.17 21.82 -19.88
N GLY A 434 7.23 21.77 -19.06
CA GLY A 434 8.60 21.63 -19.53
C GLY A 434 8.84 20.32 -20.28
N THR A 435 8.34 19.21 -19.74
CA THR A 435 8.48 17.87 -20.34
C THR A 435 7.68 17.74 -21.63
N LEU A 436 6.45 18.27 -21.66
CA LEU A 436 5.64 18.34 -22.88
C LEU A 436 6.32 19.19 -23.96
N PHE A 437 6.95 20.31 -23.60
CA PHE A 437 7.67 21.15 -24.55
C PHE A 437 8.86 20.40 -25.17
N ILE A 438 9.67 19.72 -24.35
CA ILE A 438 10.80 18.91 -24.84
C ILE A 438 10.28 17.78 -25.75
N TYR A 439 9.19 17.12 -25.37
CA TYR A 439 8.57 16.10 -26.20
C TYR A 439 8.11 16.66 -27.56
N VAL A 440 7.48 17.84 -27.59
CA VAL A 440 7.09 18.51 -28.84
C VAL A 440 8.30 18.82 -29.71
N LEU A 441 9.42 19.25 -29.11
CA LEU A 441 10.68 19.46 -29.86
C LEU A 441 11.15 18.17 -30.53
N PHE A 442 11.15 17.04 -29.82
CA PHE A 442 11.53 15.74 -30.41
C PHE A 442 10.58 15.32 -31.55
N MET A 443 9.27 15.53 -31.39
CA MET A 443 8.30 15.25 -32.46
C MET A 443 8.54 16.15 -33.68
N VAL A 444 8.79 17.44 -33.48
CA VAL A 444 9.12 18.36 -34.57
C VAL A 444 10.40 17.94 -35.29
N GLU A 445 11.40 17.46 -34.56
CA GLU A 445 12.63 16.90 -35.14
C GLU A 445 12.34 15.70 -36.05
N GLU A 446 11.44 14.81 -35.64
CA GLU A 446 11.06 13.64 -36.43
C GLU A 446 10.35 14.03 -37.74
N PHE A 447 9.50 15.06 -37.72
CA PHE A 447 8.79 15.53 -38.91
C PHE A 447 9.66 16.34 -39.87
N ARG A 448 10.78 16.91 -39.41
CA ARG A 448 11.69 17.71 -40.21
C ARG A 448 12.67 16.80 -40.98
N LYS A 449 12.81 17.04 -42.30
CA LYS A 449 13.76 16.30 -43.15
C LYS A 449 15.23 16.66 -42.88
N GLU A 450 15.48 17.86 -42.38
CA GLU A 450 16.81 18.35 -42.01
C GLU A 450 16.92 18.44 -40.49
N PRO A 451 17.98 17.86 -39.88
CA PRO A 451 18.20 17.93 -38.45
C PRO A 451 18.38 19.39 -38.02
N VAL A 452 17.73 19.78 -36.93
CA VAL A 452 17.85 21.14 -36.40
C VAL A 452 19.25 21.28 -35.77
N GLU A 453 20.06 22.18 -36.32
CA GLU A 453 21.33 22.55 -35.70
C GLU A 453 21.06 23.14 -34.31
N ASN A 454 21.74 22.61 -33.28
CA ASN A 454 21.66 23.06 -31.88
C ASN A 454 20.42 22.65 -31.05
N MET A 455 19.74 21.54 -31.35
CA MET A 455 18.63 21.02 -30.52
C MET A 455 18.97 20.91 -29.03
N ASP A 456 20.17 20.47 -28.67
CA ASP A 456 20.59 20.34 -27.27
C ASP A 456 20.80 21.69 -26.57
N ASP A 457 21.05 22.77 -27.33
CA ASP A 457 21.07 24.13 -26.79
C ASP A 457 19.63 24.60 -26.55
N VAL A 458 18.69 24.33 -27.46
CA VAL A 458 17.26 24.63 -27.26
C VAL A 458 16.67 23.87 -26.08
N ILE A 459 16.86 22.54 -26.01
CA ILE A 459 16.40 21.71 -24.89
C ILE A 459 16.98 22.23 -23.57
N TYR A 460 18.24 22.66 -23.58
CA TYR A 460 18.85 23.28 -22.41
C TYR A 460 18.22 24.61 -22.01
N TYR A 461 17.97 25.51 -22.96
CA TYR A 461 17.30 26.77 -22.64
C TYR A 461 15.91 26.53 -22.06
N VAL A 462 15.15 25.60 -22.64
CA VAL A 462 13.85 25.18 -22.10
C VAL A 462 13.99 24.65 -20.68
N ASN A 463 14.93 23.72 -20.45
CA ASN A 463 15.19 23.11 -19.15
C ASN A 463 15.64 24.15 -18.11
N GLY A 464 16.48 25.09 -18.51
CA GLY A 464 16.89 26.22 -17.71
C GLY A 464 15.73 27.17 -17.37
N THR A 465 14.86 27.47 -18.34
CA THR A 465 13.72 28.37 -18.14
C THR A 465 12.72 27.80 -17.15
N TYR A 466 12.27 26.55 -17.30
CA TYR A 466 11.29 26.01 -16.35
C TYR A 466 11.89 25.77 -14.97
N ARG A 467 13.16 25.35 -14.85
CA ARG A 467 13.87 25.25 -13.56
C ARG A 467 14.04 26.61 -12.87
N LEU A 468 14.26 27.68 -13.65
CA LEU A 468 14.29 29.04 -13.13
C LEU A 468 12.90 29.45 -12.61
N LEU A 469 11.84 29.17 -13.36
CA LEU A 469 10.47 29.43 -12.92
C LEU A 469 10.13 28.66 -11.64
N GLU A 470 10.49 27.37 -11.55
CA GLU A 470 10.35 26.56 -10.34
C GLU A 470 11.08 27.19 -9.14
N PHE A 471 12.30 27.67 -9.33
CA PHE A 471 13.06 28.35 -8.28
C PHE A 471 12.41 29.67 -7.86
N LEU A 472 11.92 30.47 -8.81
CA LEU A 472 11.22 31.71 -8.52
C LEU A 472 9.94 31.48 -7.71
N VAL A 473 9.14 30.46 -8.07
CA VAL A 473 7.93 30.11 -7.30
C VAL A 473 8.29 29.69 -5.87
N ALA A 474 9.33 28.87 -5.68
CA ALA A 474 9.80 28.49 -4.34
C ALA A 474 10.28 29.70 -3.52
N LEU A 475 10.99 30.64 -4.15
CA LEU A 475 11.45 31.87 -3.50
C LEU A 475 10.26 32.76 -3.06
N CYS A 476 9.22 32.87 -3.89
CA CYS A 476 8.00 33.62 -3.54
C CYS A 476 7.30 33.03 -2.31
N VAL A 477 7.24 31.70 -2.17
CA VAL A 477 6.66 31.04 -0.99
C VAL A 477 7.45 31.36 0.27
N VAL A 478 8.78 31.27 0.21
CA VAL A 478 9.64 31.59 1.37
C VAL A 478 9.52 33.08 1.73
N ALA A 479 9.52 33.98 0.75
CA ALA A 479 9.34 35.41 1.00
C ALA A 479 8.01 35.71 1.69
N TYR A 480 6.92 35.09 1.24
CA TYR A 480 5.62 35.21 1.89
C TYR A 480 5.63 34.63 3.31
N GLY A 481 6.16 33.42 3.50
CA GLY A 481 6.24 32.77 4.81
C GLY A 481 7.06 33.54 5.83
N VAL A 482 8.19 34.12 5.39
CA VAL A 482 9.00 35.02 6.21
C VAL A 482 8.22 36.29 6.55
N SER A 483 7.49 36.88 5.59
CA SER A 483 6.67 38.06 5.85
C SER A 483 5.55 37.78 6.87
N GLU A 484 4.88 36.63 6.76
CA GLU A 484 3.84 36.22 7.72
C GLU A 484 4.44 35.95 9.10
N THR A 485 5.63 35.36 9.18
CA THR A 485 6.31 35.10 10.47
C THR A 485 6.79 36.38 11.16
N ILE A 486 7.18 37.40 10.39
CA ILE A 486 7.66 38.68 10.94
C ILE A 486 6.49 39.58 11.37
N PHE A 487 5.41 39.61 10.59
CA PHE A 487 4.27 40.52 10.83
C PHE A 487 3.08 39.87 11.54
N GLY A 488 3.03 38.54 11.63
CA GLY A 488 1.95 37.76 12.25
C GLY A 488 2.34 37.16 13.61
N GLU A 489 1.59 36.14 14.04
CA GLU A 489 1.87 35.40 15.28
C GLU A 489 3.03 34.42 15.09
N TRP A 490 4.07 34.56 15.91
CA TRP A 490 5.22 33.68 15.82
C TRP A 490 4.89 32.27 16.31
N THR A 491 4.99 31.29 15.42
CA THR A 491 4.83 29.86 15.77
C THR A 491 6.14 29.11 15.52
N VAL A 492 6.53 28.27 16.49
CA VAL A 492 7.73 27.42 16.37
C VAL A 492 7.59 26.43 15.22
N MET A 493 6.38 25.88 15.03
CA MET A 493 6.07 24.94 13.95
C MET A 493 6.19 25.59 12.57
N GLY A 494 5.64 26.80 12.39
CA GLY A 494 5.76 27.54 11.14
C GLY A 494 7.22 27.85 10.81
N SER A 495 8.00 28.28 11.81
CA SER A 495 9.43 28.59 11.66
C SER A 495 10.26 27.37 11.23
N MET A 496 10.02 26.20 11.84
CA MET A 496 10.72 24.95 11.47
C MET A 496 10.40 24.54 10.02
N ILE A 497 9.16 24.69 9.59
CA ILE A 497 8.74 24.34 8.23
C ILE A 497 9.33 25.30 7.20
N ILE A 498 9.38 26.60 7.49
CA ILE A 498 10.06 27.58 6.62
C ILE A 498 11.54 27.21 6.47
N PHE A 499 12.20 26.81 7.56
CA PHE A 499 13.60 26.37 7.50
C PHE A 499 13.78 25.12 6.62
N ILE A 500 12.96 24.08 6.84
CA ILE A 500 12.96 22.86 6.02
C ILE A 500 12.67 23.18 4.55
N HIS A 501 11.64 23.98 4.28
CA HIS A 501 11.26 24.38 2.94
C HIS A 501 12.37 25.20 2.26
N SER A 502 13.01 26.12 2.97
CA SER A 502 14.14 26.90 2.45
C SER A 502 15.34 26.02 2.10
N TYR A 503 15.62 24.99 2.90
CA TYR A 503 16.69 24.04 2.61
C TYR A 503 16.38 23.18 1.38
N TYR A 504 15.24 22.48 1.35
CA TYR A 504 14.91 21.52 0.28
C TYR A 504 14.43 22.19 -1.01
N ASN A 505 13.52 23.17 -0.94
CA ASN A 505 12.91 23.76 -2.14
C ASN A 505 13.73 24.90 -2.75
N VAL A 506 14.56 25.59 -1.95
CA VAL A 506 15.36 26.73 -2.43
C VAL A 506 16.84 26.37 -2.52
N TRP A 507 17.50 26.06 -1.40
CA TRP A 507 18.95 25.85 -1.37
C TRP A 507 19.40 24.65 -2.21
N LEU A 508 18.81 23.48 -1.99
CA LEU A 508 19.17 22.26 -2.73
C LEU A 508 18.89 22.42 -4.23
N ARG A 509 17.73 23.02 -4.58
CA ARG A 509 17.38 23.31 -5.98
C ARG A 509 18.34 24.29 -6.63
N ALA A 510 18.74 25.34 -5.92
CA ALA A 510 19.74 26.30 -6.39
C ALA A 510 21.10 25.63 -6.61
N GLN A 511 21.54 24.76 -5.69
CA GLN A 511 22.79 24.01 -5.85
C GLN A 511 22.76 23.09 -7.08
N LEU A 512 21.67 22.37 -7.29
CA LEU A 512 21.49 21.51 -8.48
C LEU A 512 21.51 22.34 -9.78
N GLY A 513 20.81 23.47 -9.79
CA GLY A 513 20.83 24.43 -10.90
C GLY A 513 22.25 24.97 -11.16
N TRP A 514 22.95 25.39 -10.11
CA TRP A 514 24.31 25.95 -10.20
C TRP A 514 25.32 24.93 -10.70
N LYS A 515 25.28 23.69 -10.21
CA LYS A 515 26.13 22.61 -10.70
C LYS A 515 25.92 22.35 -12.19
N SER A 516 24.67 22.33 -12.66
CA SER A 516 24.34 22.14 -14.07
C SER A 516 24.86 23.28 -14.97
N PHE A 517 24.80 24.52 -14.48
CA PHE A 517 25.33 25.69 -15.17
C PHE A 517 26.86 25.66 -15.25
N LEU A 518 27.54 25.35 -14.14
CA LEU A 518 29.01 25.27 -14.09
C LEU A 518 29.56 24.23 -15.06
N LEU A 519 29.02 23.00 -15.04
CA LEU A 519 29.44 21.93 -15.96
C LEU A 519 29.33 22.37 -17.44
N ARG A 520 28.28 23.14 -17.78
CA ARG A 520 28.10 23.61 -19.15
C ARG A 520 29.04 24.74 -19.52
N ARG A 521 29.28 25.67 -18.61
CA ARG A 521 30.28 26.73 -18.80
C ARG A 521 31.66 26.11 -19.03
N ASP A 522 32.00 25.07 -18.27
CA ASP A 522 33.27 24.36 -18.39
C ASP A 522 33.40 23.63 -19.73
N ALA A 523 32.33 22.98 -20.22
CA ALA A 523 32.31 22.35 -21.55
C ALA A 523 32.48 23.37 -22.70
N VAL A 524 31.80 24.52 -22.61
CA VAL A 524 31.94 25.61 -23.60
C VAL A 524 33.35 26.19 -23.59
N ASN A 525 33.93 26.40 -22.41
CA ASN A 525 35.30 26.90 -22.27
C ASN A 525 36.32 25.90 -22.82
N LYS A 526 36.14 24.59 -22.56
CA LYS A 526 36.99 23.53 -23.12
C LYS A 526 36.95 23.53 -24.64
N ILE A 527 35.78 23.67 -25.27
CA ILE A 527 35.72 23.73 -26.74
C ILE A 527 36.34 24.99 -27.31
N LYS A 528 36.12 26.14 -26.67
CA LYS A 528 36.79 27.39 -27.09
C LYS A 528 38.31 27.30 -27.01
N SER A 529 38.85 26.44 -26.14
CA SER A 529 40.29 26.23 -26.01
C SER A 529 40.89 25.28 -27.06
N LEU A 530 40.06 24.57 -27.84
CA LEU A 530 40.53 23.64 -28.87
C LEU A 530 40.77 24.37 -30.20
N PRO A 531 41.86 24.05 -30.92
CA PRO A 531 42.10 24.60 -32.25
C PRO A 531 41.06 24.10 -33.27
N ILE A 532 40.62 25.00 -34.13
CA ILE A 532 39.73 24.70 -35.25
C ILE A 532 40.58 24.22 -36.43
N ALA A 533 40.20 23.11 -37.07
CA ALA A 533 40.91 22.57 -38.22
C ALA A 533 40.84 23.52 -39.42
N THR A 534 41.97 23.74 -40.10
CA THR A 534 41.99 24.47 -41.37
C THR A 534 41.37 23.62 -42.49
N LYS A 535 40.91 24.25 -43.58
CA LYS A 535 40.33 23.53 -44.73
C LYS A 535 41.30 22.50 -45.31
N GLU A 536 42.59 22.85 -45.39
CA GLU A 536 43.65 21.95 -45.86
C GLU A 536 43.85 20.73 -44.95
N GLN A 537 43.78 20.92 -43.62
CA GLN A 537 43.87 19.81 -42.67
C GLN A 537 42.67 18.87 -42.76
N LEU A 538 41.48 19.44 -43.01
CA LEU A 538 40.23 18.69 -43.13
C LEU A 538 40.17 17.90 -44.44
N GLU A 539 40.57 18.51 -45.55
CA GLU A 539 40.72 17.85 -46.86
C GLU A 539 41.78 16.75 -46.84
N LYS A 540 42.88 16.95 -46.09
CA LYS A 540 43.92 15.93 -45.91
C LYS A 540 43.44 14.75 -45.05
N HIS A 541 42.59 15.00 -44.05
CA HIS A 541 42.03 13.95 -43.21
C HIS A 541 40.96 13.13 -43.95
N ASN A 542 40.10 13.80 -44.72
CA ASN A 542 39.05 13.20 -45.56
C ASN A 542 38.28 12.03 -44.90
N ASP A 543 37.76 12.26 -43.71
CA ASP A 543 37.02 11.26 -42.93
C ASP A 543 35.73 11.86 -42.35
N ILE A 544 34.85 10.99 -41.86
CA ILE A 544 33.58 11.36 -41.24
C ILE A 544 33.74 11.53 -39.73
N CYS A 545 32.88 12.34 -39.12
CA CYS A 545 32.89 12.51 -37.67
C CYS A 545 32.49 11.21 -36.98
N ALA A 546 33.38 10.61 -36.18
CA ALA A 546 33.14 9.32 -35.52
C ALA A 546 31.98 9.31 -34.49
N ILE A 547 31.43 10.48 -34.16
CA ILE A 547 30.28 10.62 -33.23
C ILE A 547 28.94 10.56 -33.99
N CYS A 548 28.82 11.25 -35.12
CA CYS A 548 27.56 11.37 -35.87
C CYS A 548 27.56 10.67 -37.24
N TYR A 549 28.72 10.14 -37.66
CA TYR A 549 28.93 9.47 -38.95
C TYR A 549 28.56 10.32 -40.18
N GLN A 550 28.72 11.65 -40.07
CA GLN A 550 28.49 12.60 -41.17
C GLN A 550 29.79 13.31 -41.56
N ASP A 551 29.85 13.79 -42.81
CA ASP A 551 30.99 14.55 -43.34
C ASP A 551 31.29 15.80 -42.52
N MET A 552 32.57 16.09 -42.35
CA MET A 552 33.04 17.26 -41.61
C MET A 552 33.29 18.43 -42.57
N LYS A 553 32.44 19.46 -42.51
CA LYS A 553 32.69 20.77 -43.16
C LYS A 553 33.52 21.72 -42.29
N SER A 554 33.47 21.50 -40.97
CA SER A 554 34.29 22.17 -39.96
C SER A 554 34.53 21.20 -38.80
N ALA A 555 35.74 21.20 -38.24
CA ALA A 555 36.13 20.30 -37.16
C ALA A 555 36.97 21.02 -36.10
N VAL A 556 36.90 20.54 -34.87
CA VAL A 556 37.83 20.88 -33.78
C VAL A 556 38.81 19.73 -33.60
N ILE A 557 40.06 20.08 -33.30
CA ILE A 557 41.15 19.11 -33.11
C ILE A 557 41.38 18.95 -31.61
N THR A 558 41.27 17.73 -31.09
CA THR A 558 41.62 17.42 -29.70
C THR A 558 43.14 17.47 -29.47
N PRO A 559 43.63 17.59 -28.22
CA PRO A 559 45.06 17.50 -27.92
C PRO A 559 45.71 16.17 -28.33
N CYS A 560 44.91 15.11 -28.50
CA CYS A 560 45.32 13.82 -29.05
C CYS A 560 45.18 13.73 -30.59
N SER A 561 44.99 14.85 -31.28
CA SER A 561 44.94 14.99 -32.74
C SER A 561 43.75 14.30 -33.43
N HIS A 562 42.64 14.08 -32.73
CA HIS A 562 41.41 13.55 -33.32
C HIS A 562 40.45 14.68 -33.72
N PHE A 563 39.71 14.47 -34.82
CA PHE A 563 38.85 15.46 -35.44
C PHE A 563 37.38 15.13 -35.21
N PHE A 564 36.62 16.13 -34.76
CA PHE A 564 35.17 16.00 -34.53
C PHE A 564 34.47 17.30 -34.90
N HIS A 565 33.18 17.27 -35.24
CA HIS A 565 32.40 18.51 -35.24
C HIS A 565 32.43 19.14 -33.86
N ALA A 566 32.56 20.47 -33.78
CA ALA A 566 32.54 21.20 -32.52
C ALA A 566 31.30 20.85 -31.67
N GLY A 567 30.13 20.76 -32.31
CA GLY A 567 28.88 20.36 -31.65
C GLY A 567 28.88 18.92 -31.14
N CYS A 568 29.44 17.97 -31.90
CA CYS A 568 29.49 16.57 -31.49
C CYS A 568 30.42 16.34 -30.29
N LEU A 569 31.62 16.96 -30.30
CA LEU A 569 32.55 16.87 -29.18
C LEU A 569 32.01 17.59 -27.93
N LYS A 570 31.23 18.66 -28.10
CA LYS A 570 30.54 19.38 -26.99
C LYS A 570 29.62 18.45 -26.22
N LYS A 571 28.84 17.65 -26.95
CA LYS A 571 27.91 16.68 -26.37
C LYS A 571 28.64 15.59 -25.59
N TRP A 572 29.70 15.04 -26.17
CA TRP A 572 30.52 14.03 -25.50
C TRP A 572 31.13 14.54 -24.19
N LEU A 573 31.70 15.76 -24.23
CA LEU A 573 32.31 16.42 -23.09
C LEU A 573 31.35 16.75 -21.93
N TYR A 574 30.02 16.69 -22.15
CA TYR A 574 29.05 16.78 -21.06
C TYR A 574 29.00 15.51 -20.20
N VAL A 575 29.29 14.35 -20.79
CA VAL A 575 29.15 13.05 -20.13
C VAL A 575 30.52 12.55 -19.69
N GLN A 576 31.52 12.64 -20.56
CA GLN A 576 32.89 12.20 -20.29
C GLN A 576 33.91 13.25 -20.69
N GLU A 577 34.88 13.51 -19.82
CA GLU A 577 35.97 14.46 -20.09
C GLU A 577 37.13 13.88 -20.93
N THR A 578 36.88 12.79 -21.65
CA THR A 578 37.86 11.99 -22.40
C THR A 578 37.61 12.08 -23.91
N CYS A 579 38.60 11.75 -24.72
CA CYS A 579 38.42 11.66 -26.18
C CYS A 579 37.56 10.42 -26.54
N PRO A 580 36.55 10.54 -27.43
CA PRO A 580 35.72 9.40 -27.85
C PRO A 580 36.47 8.25 -28.54
N LEU A 581 37.63 8.54 -29.15
CA LEU A 581 38.40 7.56 -29.93
C LEU A 581 39.48 6.87 -29.11
N CYS A 582 40.22 7.63 -28.29
CA CYS A 582 41.37 7.09 -27.54
C CYS A 582 41.20 7.12 -26.03
N HIS A 583 40.08 7.63 -25.51
CA HIS A 583 39.79 7.78 -24.08
C HIS A 583 40.81 8.61 -23.27
N CYS A 584 41.78 9.27 -23.92
CA CYS A 584 42.70 10.18 -23.24
C CYS A 584 41.95 11.39 -22.66
N HIS A 585 42.33 11.81 -21.46
CA HIS A 585 41.75 12.99 -20.81
C HIS A 585 42.05 14.25 -21.64
N LEU A 586 41.04 15.08 -21.85
CA LEU A 586 41.17 16.33 -22.60
C LEU A 586 41.76 17.48 -21.74
N LYS A 587 42.33 17.15 -20.57
CA LYS A 587 43.08 18.06 -19.69
C LYS A 587 44.58 17.83 -19.87
N ASN A 588 45.30 18.93 -20.09
CA ASN A 588 46.75 19.09 -20.27
C ASN A 588 47.30 18.86 -21.69
N SER A 589 47.21 19.91 -22.49
CA SER A 589 48.25 20.21 -23.48
C SER A 589 49.45 20.84 -22.76
N SER A 590 50.38 20.01 -22.30
CA SER A 590 51.76 20.46 -22.09
C SER A 590 52.83 19.37 -22.07
N GLN A 591 52.51 18.08 -22.23
CA GLN A 591 53.55 17.06 -22.45
C GLN A 591 53.02 15.90 -23.30
N LEU A 592 53.23 15.95 -24.62
CA LEU A 592 53.53 14.73 -25.37
C LEU A 592 54.35 15.07 -26.63
N THR A 593 55.66 15.16 -26.44
CA THR A 593 56.63 14.97 -27.51
C THR A 593 57.71 14.03 -26.96
N GLY A 594 57.73 12.77 -27.41
CA GLY A 594 58.84 11.84 -27.13
C GLY A 594 58.49 10.35 -27.04
N LEU A 595 58.52 9.67 -28.20
CA LEU A 595 58.81 8.26 -28.53
C LEU A 595 58.85 7.13 -27.46
N GLY A 596 58.32 5.95 -27.82
CA GLY A 596 58.87 4.65 -27.40
C GLY A 596 57.93 3.42 -27.50
N SER A 597 58.21 2.54 -28.45
CA SER A 597 57.66 1.21 -28.85
C SER A 597 57.27 0.14 -27.80
N ASP A 598 56.20 -0.62 -28.18
CA ASP A 598 55.98 -2.09 -28.10
C ASP A 598 55.27 -2.79 -26.89
N PRO A 599 54.62 -3.97 -27.12
CA PRO A 599 53.19 -4.17 -26.83
C PRO A 599 52.88 -5.06 -25.60
N ALA A 600 51.69 -4.88 -25.00
CA ALA A 600 51.12 -5.87 -24.08
C ALA A 600 49.57 -5.86 -24.04
N SER A 601 49.03 -7.07 -23.92
CA SER A 601 47.67 -7.60 -23.96
C SER A 601 46.60 -6.96 -23.04
N PRO A 602 45.28 -7.21 -23.29
CA PRO A 602 44.19 -6.44 -22.70
C PRO A 602 43.77 -6.94 -21.31
N PRO A 603 43.24 -6.06 -20.44
CA PRO A 603 42.35 -6.47 -19.37
C PRO A 603 40.90 -6.12 -19.70
N HIS A 604 40.10 -7.18 -19.79
CA HIS A 604 38.68 -7.32 -19.44
C HIS A 604 37.84 -6.05 -19.17
N ALA A 605 36.76 -5.97 -19.94
CA ALA A 605 35.56 -5.20 -19.66
C ALA A 605 34.91 -5.59 -18.33
N GLY A 606 34.55 -4.58 -17.53
CA GLY A 606 33.69 -4.72 -16.35
C GLY A 606 33.57 -3.40 -15.58
N ALA A 607 32.41 -2.74 -15.73
CA ALA A 607 31.77 -1.74 -14.85
C ALA A 607 32.60 -0.49 -14.46
N GLU A 608 32.17 0.74 -14.72
CA GLU A 608 31.23 1.58 -13.94
C GLU A 608 31.30 2.99 -14.58
N GLN A 609 30.35 3.92 -14.55
CA GLN A 609 29.01 4.08 -14.00
C GLN A 609 28.41 5.33 -14.69
N ASN A 610 27.17 5.23 -15.16
CA ASN A 610 26.34 6.41 -15.40
C ASN A 610 25.82 6.88 -14.04
N ILE A 611 26.25 8.07 -13.62
CA ILE A 611 25.71 8.75 -12.45
C ILE A 611 24.51 9.60 -12.90
N MET A 612 23.32 9.05 -12.77
CA MET A 612 22.17 9.80 -12.28
C MET A 612 21.97 9.41 -10.81
N LEU A 613 22.12 10.37 -9.91
CA LEU A 613 21.71 10.22 -8.51
C LEU A 613 20.19 10.10 -8.46
N GLN A 614 19.70 9.01 -7.85
CA GLN A 614 18.73 9.14 -6.77
C GLN A 614 18.97 8.04 -5.73
N GLU A 615 19.00 8.47 -4.46
CA GLU A 615 19.25 7.71 -3.25
C GLU A 615 18.19 6.64 -2.95
N GLY A 616 18.68 5.55 -2.34
CA GLY A 616 18.00 4.80 -1.29
C GLY A 616 17.32 3.49 -1.71
N THR A 617 17.95 2.35 -1.45
CA THR A 617 17.64 1.44 -0.31
C THR A 617 18.52 0.18 -0.36
N GLU A 618 18.93 -0.28 0.82
CA GLU A 618 19.83 -1.38 1.18
C GLU A 618 19.46 -2.79 0.68
N PRO A 619 20.45 -3.72 0.66
CA PRO A 619 20.34 -5.03 0.02
C PRO A 619 19.86 -6.16 0.96
N PRO A 620 19.38 -7.28 0.41
CA PRO A 620 18.97 -8.46 1.16
C PRO A 620 20.14 -9.43 1.43
N ASP A 621 20.17 -9.95 2.65
CA ASP A 621 20.96 -11.08 3.10
C ASP A 621 20.65 -12.37 2.29
N ARG A 622 21.68 -13.12 1.91
CA ARG A 622 21.77 -14.55 2.22
C ARG A 622 23.15 -15.17 1.96
N GLU A 623 23.58 -15.85 3.02
CA GLU A 623 24.81 -16.58 3.29
C GLU A 623 25.10 -17.73 2.31
N HIS A 624 26.40 -18.02 2.16
CA HIS A 624 26.92 -19.35 1.78
C HIS A 624 27.92 -19.80 2.87
N PRO A 625 28.04 -21.12 3.13
CA PRO A 625 28.63 -21.69 4.34
C PRO A 625 30.16 -21.83 4.23
N PRO A 626 30.87 -22.03 5.35
CA PRO A 626 31.80 -23.16 5.38
C PRO A 626 31.95 -23.88 6.73
N GLY A 627 32.05 -25.21 6.63
CA GLY A 627 33.06 -26.09 7.23
C GLY A 627 33.52 -25.88 8.68
N THR A 628 33.20 -26.87 9.51
CA THR A 628 33.60 -27.09 10.90
C THR A 628 35.05 -27.49 11.12
N GLY A 629 35.63 -27.00 12.23
CA GLY A 629 36.66 -27.66 13.05
C GLY A 629 37.84 -26.75 13.43
N MET A 630 38.34 -26.65 14.67
CA MET A 630 37.94 -27.18 15.99
C MET A 630 38.78 -26.43 17.05
N ARG A 631 38.21 -26.24 18.26
CA ARG A 631 38.80 -26.00 19.59
C ARG A 631 40.31 -25.72 19.75
N GLU A 632 40.62 -24.61 20.43
CA GLU A 632 41.81 -24.47 21.29
C GLU A 632 41.45 -24.74 22.76
N GLY A 633 42.35 -25.47 23.44
CA GLY A 633 42.38 -25.64 24.89
C GLY A 633 43.80 -25.99 25.34
N SER A 634 44.41 -25.05 26.06
CA SER A 634 45.35 -25.17 27.20
C SER A 634 46.57 -26.12 27.16
N THR A 635 47.75 -25.55 27.49
CA THR A 635 48.89 -26.10 28.30
C THR A 635 49.59 -27.36 27.75
N ASP A 636 50.92 -27.54 27.72
CA ASP A 636 52.01 -27.14 28.61
C ASP A 636 53.38 -27.54 27.95
N SER A 637 54.48 -27.02 28.52
CA SER A 637 55.83 -27.62 28.68
C SER A 637 56.66 -28.29 27.53
N THR A 638 57.86 -27.71 27.32
CA THR A 638 59.23 -28.31 27.29
C THR A 638 59.74 -29.22 26.14
N GLU A 639 60.94 -28.85 25.65
CA GLU A 639 62.13 -29.68 25.32
C GLU A 639 62.40 -30.31 23.92
N HIS A 640 63.59 -29.92 23.41
CA HIS A 640 64.67 -30.69 22.73
C HIS A 640 64.55 -31.42 21.35
N ILE A 641 65.44 -30.96 20.45
CA ILE A 641 66.41 -31.71 19.59
C ILE A 641 65.94 -32.49 18.34
N ALA A 642 66.36 -31.94 17.19
CA ALA A 642 66.93 -32.49 15.95
C ALA A 642 66.84 -34.00 15.58
N ARG A 643 66.37 -34.30 14.35
CA ARG A 643 67.17 -34.75 13.16
C ARG A 643 66.24 -35.27 12.02
N ARG A 644 66.69 -35.02 10.78
CA ARG A 644 66.38 -35.66 9.46
C ARG A 644 66.40 -37.22 9.48
N PRO A 645 66.12 -37.98 8.37
CA PRO A 645 65.54 -37.67 7.04
C PRO A 645 64.56 -38.77 6.47
N ASP A 646 64.11 -38.54 5.24
CA ASP A 646 63.69 -39.43 4.12
C ASP A 646 63.50 -40.95 4.24
N THR A 647 62.58 -41.41 3.35
CA THR A 647 62.53 -42.63 2.50
C THR A 647 61.57 -43.80 2.84
N GLN A 648 60.68 -44.06 1.85
CA GLN A 648 60.31 -45.34 1.22
C GLN A 648 59.23 -46.31 1.80
N GLU A 649 58.45 -46.83 0.82
CA GLU A 649 57.86 -48.17 0.68
C GLU A 649 56.49 -48.57 1.28
N GLY A 650 55.67 -49.22 0.43
CA GLY A 650 55.28 -50.61 0.73
C GLY A 650 53.81 -50.95 1.03
N ALA A 651 53.07 -51.30 -0.03
CA ALA A 651 52.29 -52.55 -0.21
C ALA A 651 51.22 -53.06 0.80
N THR A 652 49.99 -53.20 0.27
CA THR A 652 49.05 -54.37 0.27
C THR A 652 48.46 -54.99 1.57
N SER A 653 47.11 -55.17 1.59
CA SER A 653 46.43 -56.49 1.52
C SER A 653 44.88 -56.41 1.73
N SER A 654 44.13 -57.03 0.79
CA SER A 654 42.93 -57.92 0.86
C SER A 654 41.83 -57.72 1.94
N ARG A 655 40.53 -58.02 1.77
CA ARG A 655 39.68 -58.85 0.89
C ARG A 655 38.20 -58.58 1.31
N GLU A 656 37.18 -58.47 0.45
CA GLU A 656 36.18 -59.53 0.14
C GLU A 656 35.11 -59.04 -0.88
N TYR A 657 34.56 -59.99 -1.65
CA TYR A 657 33.62 -59.95 -2.80
C TYR A 657 32.11 -59.83 -2.36
N PRO A 658 31.03 -59.84 -3.22
CA PRO A 658 30.94 -60.38 -4.60
C PRO A 658 30.09 -59.65 -5.70
N GLN A 659 30.35 -60.03 -6.98
CA GLN A 659 29.49 -60.32 -8.18
C GLN A 659 28.15 -59.54 -8.42
N SER A 660 27.62 -59.28 -9.63
CA SER A 660 27.74 -59.84 -10.99
C SER A 660 26.96 -58.96 -12.02
N THR A 661 27.38 -59.06 -13.28
CA THR A 661 26.87 -58.61 -14.60
C THR A 661 25.37 -58.77 -14.94
N LYS A 662 24.84 -57.91 -15.86
CA LYS A 662 24.40 -58.31 -17.23
C LYS A 662 23.86 -57.14 -18.08
N ALA A 663 24.18 -57.19 -19.37
CA ALA A 663 23.67 -56.38 -20.47
C ALA A 663 22.59 -57.16 -21.25
N GLU A 664 21.67 -56.48 -21.93
CA GLU A 664 21.08 -56.91 -23.20
C GLU A 664 20.25 -55.80 -23.86
N ALA A 665 20.31 -55.77 -25.20
CA ALA A 665 19.66 -54.84 -26.12
C ALA A 665 18.49 -55.53 -26.87
N HIS A 666 17.80 -54.75 -27.72
CA HIS A 666 16.84 -55.11 -28.79
C HIS A 666 15.32 -55.03 -28.47
N PRO A 667 14.42 -54.92 -29.49
CA PRO A 667 14.12 -53.67 -30.22
C PRO A 667 12.60 -53.45 -30.49
N VAL A 668 12.28 -52.32 -31.15
CA VAL A 668 11.25 -52.10 -32.20
C VAL A 668 10.02 -53.03 -32.24
N GLU A 669 8.80 -52.49 -32.05
CA GLU A 669 7.76 -52.27 -33.09
C GLU A 669 6.43 -51.72 -32.51
N SER A 670 5.90 -50.69 -33.19
CA SER A 670 4.47 -50.31 -33.38
C SER A 670 3.38 -50.61 -32.32
N ALA A 671 2.79 -49.54 -31.77
CA ALA A 671 1.37 -49.15 -31.93
C ALA A 671 1.09 -47.80 -31.23
#